data_AF-V5G0P2-F1
#
_entry.id   AF-V5G0P2-F1
#
_cell.length_a   1.000
_cell.length_b   1.000
_cell.length_c   1.000
_cell.angle_alpha   90.00
_cell.angle_beta   90.00
_cell.angle_gamma   90.00
#
_symmetry.space_group_name_H-M   'P 1'
#
loop_
_entity.id
_entity.type
_entity.pdbx_description
1 polymer ?
#
loop_
_entity_poly.entity_id
_entity_poly.type
_entity_poly.pdbx_seq_one_letter_code
_entity_poly.pdbx_strand_id
1 'polypeptide(L)'
;MTRFRPCIDLHSGQVKQIVGGTLSTVPGELKTNYVSKLPASHYAALYRDHDLRGGHVVMLGPGNDEAAKEALRTWPEGLQVAGGITDKNAQYWIDQGAEKVIITSFLFPEGKFSKERLEAVLSALGGDKSKLVLDLSCRRKDNTWFVAMNRWQTITEMEINQESISMLEPYCSEFLIHAADVEGLQQGVDEELVSKLSQWCTIPITYAGGARHLQDLEKVKASSGGKVDLTIGSALDIFGGRSIGRGELFAHTNGRFPIDERQLDRRYVNFDIDALCDVAAAAGGEPSPITTIEKMEEGFSRALLMKKENGKEIVAKIPCRIAGPRCPTTASEVGVLEYVRRNTSIPVPRVLSWSSDYANPVGAEYIIMEKAAGVLLSQQWTSMAEIEKLELIKNLTKLEAQLSAIRFPAYGGLYLRADADVLKFHHRLLDGTIDGSSSFCIGPSCDRSFHDQGADLREDTGKGPWTTISDFGKSIAKRELSRISNKCPERLPTFYRGSVEEQAALLESAMSLMPLLDSHPTLIKSVQPTLWHTGLHMGNVHVAPDERSRIVSIIDFQSLSVLPAFLQAHWPIFLKPPHDYVKGLVQPKLPDEFDDFDEETKSLAECEWSQATLAKAYEVSTYLENRAAYNAMTVPRVFRELFIRCGEVSEVGVIPLRACLIEIFQNWSNLGFTGECPFSFTEEKIDTHERQFTEYRAWHEVQHLAWECLDTDVEGWVAPQVDFAEKQKQNRELLSMFIERMAGEKSREEAMKMWPFPDEV
;
A
#
# COMPACT_ATOMS: atom_id res chain seq x y z
N MET A 1 -28.75 -4.29 -1.08
CA MET A 1 -27.73 -4.66 -2.09
C MET A 1 -27.43 -3.38 -2.85
N THR A 2 -26.23 -2.85 -2.73
CA THR A 2 -25.76 -1.67 -3.48
C THR A 2 -25.69 -2.01 -4.97
N ARG A 3 -26.28 -1.15 -5.80
CA ARG A 3 -26.32 -1.28 -7.25
C ARG A 3 -25.49 -0.20 -7.92
N PHE A 4 -24.99 -0.53 -9.10
CA PHE A 4 -24.42 0.44 -10.03
C PHE A 4 -25.56 1.18 -10.74
N ARG A 5 -25.50 2.52 -10.78
CA ARG A 5 -26.46 3.39 -11.45
C ARG A 5 -25.75 4.19 -12.55
N PRO A 6 -26.01 3.93 -13.84
CA PRO A 6 -25.28 4.60 -14.91
C PRO A 6 -25.76 6.06 -15.11
N CYS A 7 -24.91 6.92 -15.64
CA CYS A 7 -25.27 8.31 -15.97
C CYS A 7 -24.97 8.67 -17.43
N ILE A 8 -25.78 9.57 -18.01
CA ILE A 8 -25.55 10.18 -19.33
C ILE A 8 -25.60 11.70 -19.16
N ASP A 9 -24.44 12.32 -19.07
CA ASP A 9 -24.33 13.76 -18.95
C ASP A 9 -24.33 14.42 -20.32
N LEU A 10 -25.24 15.37 -20.54
CA LEU A 10 -25.46 16.07 -21.81
C LEU A 10 -25.06 17.53 -21.69
N HIS A 11 -24.22 18.00 -22.58
CA HIS A 11 -23.89 19.42 -22.70
C HIS A 11 -23.80 19.85 -24.16
N SER A 12 -24.62 20.83 -24.54
CA SER A 12 -24.78 21.29 -25.93
C SER A 12 -25.17 20.16 -26.90
N GLY A 13 -26.05 19.25 -26.45
CA GLY A 13 -26.59 18.16 -27.25
C GLY A 13 -25.63 16.98 -27.46
N GLN A 14 -24.50 16.96 -26.76
CA GLN A 14 -23.50 15.88 -26.83
C GLN A 14 -23.32 15.23 -25.46
N VAL A 15 -23.02 13.93 -25.46
CA VAL A 15 -22.64 13.19 -24.25
C VAL A 15 -21.22 13.59 -23.84
N LYS A 16 -21.07 14.15 -22.64
CA LYS A 16 -19.79 14.65 -22.12
C LYS A 16 -19.63 14.30 -20.64
N GLN A 17 -18.46 13.86 -20.24
CA GLN A 17 -18.10 13.78 -18.82
C GLN A 17 -17.34 15.03 -18.41
N ILE A 18 -17.83 15.74 -17.39
CA ILE A 18 -17.28 16.99 -16.88
C ILE A 18 -16.53 16.78 -15.57
N VAL A 19 -15.62 17.70 -15.23
CA VAL A 19 -14.98 17.75 -13.89
C VAL A 19 -15.75 18.72 -13.00
N GLY A 20 -16.15 18.28 -11.81
CA GLY A 20 -16.88 19.08 -10.81
C GLY A 20 -16.18 20.41 -10.52
N GLY A 21 -16.97 21.50 -10.42
CA GLY A 21 -16.46 22.84 -10.10
C GLY A 21 -15.87 23.66 -11.26
N THR A 22 -15.77 23.14 -12.48
CA THR A 22 -15.17 23.86 -13.65
C THR A 22 -16.18 24.53 -14.58
N LEU A 23 -17.48 24.48 -14.26
CA LEU A 23 -18.53 25.09 -15.05
C LEU A 23 -18.61 26.62 -14.82
N SER A 24 -17.77 27.41 -15.49
CA SER A 24 -17.86 28.88 -15.43
C SER A 24 -18.88 29.47 -16.43
N THR A 25 -19.21 30.75 -16.30
CA THR A 25 -20.01 31.50 -17.29
C THR A 25 -19.20 31.95 -18.50
N VAL A 26 -17.89 31.67 -18.54
CA VAL A 26 -16.97 32.08 -19.59
C VAL A 26 -16.83 30.94 -20.61
N PRO A 27 -17.15 31.16 -21.91
CA PRO A 27 -16.92 30.15 -22.94
C PRO A 27 -15.42 29.81 -23.04
N GLY A 28 -15.05 28.56 -22.74
CA GLY A 28 -13.67 28.06 -22.89
C GLY A 28 -13.02 27.47 -21.63
N GLU A 29 -13.63 27.60 -20.44
CA GLU A 29 -13.07 27.07 -19.18
C GLU A 29 -13.61 25.70 -18.74
N LEU A 30 -14.57 25.13 -19.48
CA LEU A 30 -15.13 23.82 -19.16
C LEU A 30 -14.07 22.72 -19.36
N LYS A 31 -13.55 22.15 -18.27
CA LYS A 31 -12.71 20.95 -18.33
C LYS A 31 -13.61 19.71 -18.48
N THR A 32 -13.50 19.06 -19.63
CA THR A 32 -14.16 17.78 -19.91
C THR A 32 -13.16 16.64 -19.82
N ASN A 33 -13.49 15.59 -19.07
CA ASN A 33 -12.74 14.34 -19.08
C ASN A 33 -12.91 13.61 -20.42
N TYR A 34 -14.09 13.73 -21.03
CA TYR A 34 -14.42 13.06 -22.29
C TYR A 34 -15.57 13.74 -23.02
N VAL A 35 -15.49 13.74 -24.36
CA VAL A 35 -16.59 14.14 -25.25
C VAL A 35 -16.84 12.96 -26.18
N SER A 36 -18.04 12.39 -26.11
CA SER A 36 -18.38 11.23 -26.92
C SER A 36 -18.60 11.62 -28.38
N LYS A 37 -18.19 10.73 -29.28
CA LYS A 37 -18.59 10.75 -30.69
C LYS A 37 -19.92 10.01 -30.94
N LEU A 38 -20.40 9.29 -29.94
CA LEU A 38 -21.61 8.46 -30.01
C LEU A 38 -22.81 9.24 -29.43
N PRO A 39 -24.01 9.04 -29.99
CA PRO A 39 -25.21 9.73 -29.52
C PRO A 39 -25.70 9.18 -28.17
N ALA A 40 -26.58 9.93 -27.51
CA ALA A 40 -27.16 9.53 -26.22
C ALA A 40 -27.97 8.23 -26.32
N SER A 41 -28.58 7.95 -27.48
CA SER A 41 -29.25 6.67 -27.77
C SER A 41 -28.33 5.46 -27.67
N HIS A 42 -27.05 5.60 -28.05
CA HIS A 42 -26.10 4.49 -27.97
C HIS A 42 -25.93 4.01 -26.53
N TYR A 43 -25.72 4.95 -25.60
CA TYR A 43 -25.57 4.67 -24.17
C TYR A 43 -26.87 4.16 -23.54
N ALA A 44 -28.02 4.75 -23.91
CA ALA A 44 -29.32 4.28 -23.44
C ALA A 44 -29.63 2.85 -23.90
N ALA A 45 -29.28 2.49 -25.14
CA ALA A 45 -29.42 1.13 -25.66
C ALA A 45 -28.50 0.16 -24.91
N LEU A 46 -27.24 0.55 -24.67
CA LEU A 46 -26.31 -0.25 -23.88
C LEU A 46 -26.85 -0.54 -22.48
N TYR A 47 -27.36 0.48 -21.78
CA TYR A 47 -27.91 0.32 -20.44
C TYR A 47 -29.17 -0.54 -20.41
N ARG A 48 -30.03 -0.41 -21.45
CA ARG A 48 -31.19 -1.28 -21.65
C ARG A 48 -30.78 -2.74 -21.82
N ASP A 49 -29.80 -3.00 -22.70
CA ASP A 49 -29.39 -4.35 -23.04
C ASP A 49 -28.75 -5.08 -21.83
N HIS A 50 -28.27 -4.32 -20.84
CA HIS A 50 -27.78 -4.81 -19.55
C HIS A 50 -28.77 -4.62 -18.38
N ASP A 51 -30.00 -4.16 -18.63
CA ASP A 51 -31.06 -3.89 -17.64
C ASP A 51 -30.60 -3.03 -16.43
N LEU A 52 -29.77 -2.01 -16.68
CA LEU A 52 -29.22 -1.11 -15.67
C LEU A 52 -30.20 0.01 -15.27
N ARG A 53 -31.17 -0.32 -14.42
CA ARG A 53 -32.26 0.59 -14.00
C ARG A 53 -31.83 1.73 -13.08
N GLY A 54 -32.64 2.79 -13.04
CA GLY A 54 -32.40 4.02 -12.27
C GLY A 54 -31.12 4.76 -12.66
N GLY A 55 -30.66 4.54 -13.90
CA GLY A 55 -29.70 5.44 -14.51
C GLY A 55 -30.34 6.78 -14.85
N HIS A 56 -29.54 7.83 -14.91
CA HIS A 56 -30.04 9.20 -15.10
C HIS A 56 -29.37 9.93 -16.25
N VAL A 57 -30.18 10.68 -17.00
CA VAL A 57 -29.75 11.59 -18.07
C VAL A 57 -29.73 13.00 -17.51
N VAL A 58 -28.58 13.67 -17.49
CA VAL A 58 -28.42 14.99 -16.86
C VAL A 58 -28.20 16.05 -17.93
N MET A 59 -29.11 17.02 -18.02
CA MET A 59 -29.00 18.14 -18.95
C MET A 59 -28.23 19.30 -18.32
N LEU A 60 -26.98 19.47 -18.73
CA LEU A 60 -26.07 20.50 -18.25
C LEU A 60 -26.12 21.72 -19.20
N GLY A 61 -26.94 22.71 -18.83
CA GLY A 61 -27.13 23.92 -19.62
C GLY A 61 -28.10 23.76 -20.80
N PRO A 62 -28.22 24.79 -21.66
CA PRO A 62 -29.18 24.78 -22.77
C PRO A 62 -28.74 23.88 -23.94
N GLY A 63 -29.71 23.48 -24.77
CA GLY A 63 -29.45 22.76 -26.03
C GLY A 63 -29.36 21.23 -25.91
N ASN A 64 -29.88 20.65 -24.82
CA ASN A 64 -29.79 19.21 -24.54
C ASN A 64 -31.10 18.44 -24.80
N ASP A 65 -32.23 19.13 -24.99
CA ASP A 65 -33.56 18.54 -25.01
C ASP A 65 -33.73 17.40 -26.02
N GLU A 66 -33.24 17.57 -27.25
CA GLU A 66 -33.37 16.51 -28.27
C GLU A 66 -32.51 15.29 -27.95
N ALA A 67 -31.29 15.47 -27.44
CA ALA A 67 -30.44 14.36 -27.02
C ALA A 67 -31.01 13.62 -25.79
N ALA A 68 -31.63 14.34 -24.86
CA ALA A 68 -32.33 13.74 -23.73
C ALA A 68 -33.53 12.93 -24.20
N LYS A 69 -34.39 13.49 -25.07
CA LYS A 69 -35.52 12.76 -25.68
C LYS A 69 -35.05 11.53 -26.45
N GLU A 70 -33.92 11.63 -27.16
CA GLU A 70 -33.32 10.53 -27.90
C GLU A 70 -32.97 9.35 -26.96
N ALA A 71 -32.31 9.63 -25.82
CA ALA A 71 -32.00 8.61 -24.81
C ALA A 71 -33.28 8.00 -24.21
N LEU A 72 -34.24 8.84 -23.79
CA LEU A 72 -35.49 8.40 -23.16
C LEU A 72 -36.36 7.55 -24.10
N ARG A 73 -36.44 7.90 -25.39
CA ARG A 73 -37.17 7.10 -26.39
C ARG A 73 -36.49 5.78 -26.70
N THR A 74 -35.17 5.71 -26.54
CA THR A 74 -34.40 4.48 -26.78
C THR A 74 -34.66 3.44 -25.69
N TRP A 75 -34.94 3.89 -24.46
CA TRP A 75 -35.35 3.04 -23.36
C TRP A 75 -36.50 3.67 -22.54
N PRO A 76 -37.75 3.59 -23.05
CA PRO A 76 -38.90 4.16 -22.37
C PRO A 76 -39.06 3.56 -20.97
N GLU A 77 -39.29 4.43 -19.99
CA GLU A 77 -39.40 4.09 -18.55
C GLU A 77 -38.15 3.39 -17.99
N GLY A 78 -37.00 3.52 -18.67
CA GLY A 78 -35.73 2.92 -18.24
C GLY A 78 -34.75 3.87 -17.58
N LEU A 79 -34.86 5.17 -17.87
CA LEU A 79 -33.95 6.21 -17.41
C LEU A 79 -34.70 7.36 -16.75
N GLN A 80 -34.07 7.96 -15.76
CA GLN A 80 -34.51 9.20 -15.10
C GLN A 80 -33.94 10.41 -15.85
N VAL A 81 -34.53 11.60 -15.70
CA VAL A 81 -34.03 12.83 -16.34
C VAL A 81 -33.90 14.00 -15.38
N ALA A 82 -32.76 14.69 -15.46
CA ALA A 82 -32.39 15.83 -14.61
C ALA A 82 -31.97 17.05 -15.45
N GLY A 83 -31.97 18.22 -14.82
CA GLY A 83 -31.49 19.48 -15.41
C GLY A 83 -32.62 20.34 -15.96
N GLY A 84 -32.86 21.52 -15.38
CA GLY A 84 -33.91 22.44 -15.83
C GLY A 84 -35.35 21.93 -15.61
N ILE A 85 -35.55 20.93 -14.74
CA ILE A 85 -36.87 20.43 -14.37
C ILE A 85 -37.56 21.44 -13.42
N THR A 86 -38.84 21.68 -13.66
CA THR A 86 -39.71 22.61 -12.95
C THR A 86 -41.13 22.03 -12.88
N ASP A 87 -42.00 22.65 -12.09
CA ASP A 87 -43.43 22.36 -12.05
C ASP A 87 -44.11 22.42 -13.44
N LYS A 88 -43.59 23.23 -14.36
CA LYS A 88 -44.18 23.43 -15.69
C LYS A 88 -43.83 22.36 -16.71
N ASN A 89 -42.73 21.62 -16.52
CA ASN A 89 -42.22 20.66 -17.50
C ASN A 89 -41.99 19.25 -16.93
N ALA A 90 -42.23 19.03 -15.63
CA ALA A 90 -42.08 17.72 -15.00
C ALA A 90 -42.92 16.64 -15.71
N GLN A 91 -44.22 16.88 -15.89
CA GLN A 91 -45.10 15.94 -16.58
C GLN A 91 -44.69 15.72 -18.05
N TYR A 92 -44.25 16.79 -18.73
CA TYR A 92 -43.78 16.69 -20.11
C TYR A 92 -42.66 15.66 -20.28
N TRP A 93 -41.71 15.64 -19.35
CA TRP A 93 -40.58 14.70 -19.41
C TRP A 93 -40.97 13.26 -19.11
N ILE A 94 -41.94 13.04 -18.21
CA ILE A 94 -42.56 11.72 -18.02
C ILE A 94 -43.23 11.27 -19.33
N ASP A 95 -43.99 12.15 -19.99
CA ASP A 95 -44.65 11.85 -21.27
C ASP A 95 -43.66 11.57 -22.41
N GLN A 96 -42.41 12.05 -22.31
CA GLN A 96 -41.33 11.73 -23.26
C GLN A 96 -40.64 10.37 -22.97
N GLY A 97 -41.06 9.64 -21.94
CA GLY A 97 -40.56 8.31 -21.63
C GLY A 97 -39.57 8.24 -20.45
N ALA A 98 -39.44 9.31 -19.65
CA ALA A 98 -38.67 9.23 -18.41
C ALA A 98 -39.37 8.34 -17.37
N GLU A 99 -38.60 7.48 -16.70
CA GLU A 99 -39.08 6.69 -15.56
C GLU A 99 -39.52 7.62 -14.41
N LYS A 100 -38.65 8.58 -14.10
CA LYS A 100 -38.81 9.61 -13.07
C LYS A 100 -38.15 10.91 -13.53
N VAL A 101 -38.59 12.03 -12.96
CA VAL A 101 -37.89 13.32 -13.08
C VAL A 101 -37.08 13.62 -11.83
N ILE A 102 -35.91 14.21 -12.02
CA ILE A 102 -34.99 14.60 -10.95
C ILE A 102 -35.01 16.13 -10.83
N ILE A 103 -35.47 16.62 -9.68
CA ILE A 103 -35.52 18.06 -9.40
C ILE A 103 -34.25 18.48 -8.65
N THR A 104 -33.65 19.59 -9.08
CA THR A 104 -32.38 20.12 -8.55
C THR A 104 -32.56 21.55 -8.02
N SER A 105 -32.00 22.55 -8.72
CA SER A 105 -31.93 23.95 -8.29
C SER A 105 -33.27 24.67 -8.19
N PHE A 106 -34.34 24.14 -8.82
CA PHE A 106 -35.68 24.76 -8.76
C PHE A 106 -36.20 24.89 -7.33
N LEU A 107 -35.82 23.96 -6.43
CA LEU A 107 -36.24 23.96 -5.03
C LEU A 107 -35.59 25.05 -4.17
N PHE A 108 -34.58 25.77 -4.70
CA PHE A 108 -33.77 26.71 -3.94
C PHE A 108 -33.82 28.14 -4.52
N PRO A 109 -34.99 28.81 -4.57
CA PRO A 109 -35.03 30.23 -4.94
C PRO A 109 -34.10 31.04 -4.03
N GLU A 110 -33.19 31.81 -4.64
CA GLU A 110 -32.24 32.66 -3.92
C GLU A 110 -31.39 31.91 -2.87
N GLY A 111 -31.18 30.60 -3.06
CA GLY A 111 -30.40 29.78 -2.13
C GLY A 111 -31.16 29.31 -0.89
N LYS A 112 -32.49 29.46 -0.85
CA LYS A 112 -33.35 29.02 0.25
C LYS A 112 -34.31 27.93 -0.19
N PHE A 113 -34.44 26.89 0.61
CA PHE A 113 -35.37 25.79 0.31
C PHE A 113 -36.83 26.28 0.30
N SER A 114 -37.58 25.97 -0.76
CA SER A 114 -39.01 26.27 -0.88
C SER A 114 -39.82 25.00 -0.97
N LYS A 115 -40.57 24.72 0.10
CA LYS A 115 -41.51 23.61 0.17
C LYS A 115 -42.66 23.77 -0.84
N GLU A 116 -43.10 25.00 -1.08
CA GLU A 116 -44.17 25.30 -2.02
C GLU A 116 -43.81 24.88 -3.45
N ARG A 117 -42.53 25.05 -3.84
CA ARG A 117 -42.03 24.59 -5.15
C ARG A 117 -41.96 23.07 -5.25
N LEU A 118 -41.58 22.39 -4.17
CA LEU A 118 -41.59 20.94 -4.10
C LEU A 118 -43.03 20.39 -4.26
N GLU A 119 -43.99 20.98 -3.54
CA GLU A 119 -45.41 20.62 -3.64
C GLU A 119 -45.98 20.91 -5.03
N ALA A 120 -45.57 22.02 -5.67
CA ALA A 120 -45.98 22.35 -7.04
C ALA A 120 -45.50 21.31 -8.06
N VAL A 121 -44.25 20.85 -7.96
CA VAL A 121 -43.71 19.79 -8.83
C VAL A 121 -44.46 18.48 -8.61
N LEU A 122 -44.68 18.10 -7.35
CA LEU A 122 -45.41 16.88 -7.03
C LEU A 122 -46.86 16.95 -7.53
N SER A 123 -47.51 18.11 -7.41
CA SER A 123 -48.85 18.34 -7.97
C SER A 123 -48.87 18.26 -9.50
N ALA A 124 -47.82 18.74 -10.18
CA ALA A 124 -47.71 18.63 -11.63
C ALA A 124 -47.58 17.17 -12.09
N LEU A 125 -47.03 16.30 -11.24
CA LEU A 125 -46.95 14.85 -11.43
C LEU A 125 -48.21 14.11 -10.92
N GLY A 126 -49.32 14.83 -10.69
CA GLY A 126 -50.57 14.23 -10.22
C GLY A 126 -50.54 13.74 -8.77
N GLY A 127 -49.59 14.21 -7.96
CA GLY A 127 -49.36 13.72 -6.60
C GLY A 127 -48.55 12.43 -6.52
N ASP A 128 -48.06 11.91 -7.65
CA ASP A 128 -47.34 10.64 -7.70
C ASP A 128 -45.86 10.83 -7.36
N LYS A 129 -45.51 10.63 -6.08
CA LYS A 129 -44.12 10.71 -5.63
C LYS A 129 -43.22 9.61 -6.21
N SER A 130 -43.78 8.53 -6.76
CA SER A 130 -42.99 7.47 -7.41
C SER A 130 -42.27 7.98 -8.67
N LYS A 131 -42.72 9.11 -9.22
CA LYS A 131 -42.15 9.78 -10.38
C LYS A 131 -41.15 10.88 -10.03
N LEU A 132 -40.89 11.15 -8.75
CA LEU A 132 -40.02 12.23 -8.31
C LEU A 132 -38.78 11.73 -7.56
N VAL A 133 -37.62 12.26 -7.97
CA VAL A 133 -36.31 12.13 -7.32
C VAL A 133 -35.82 13.52 -6.92
N LEU A 134 -35.25 13.63 -5.72
CA LEU A 134 -34.62 14.88 -5.26
C LEU A 134 -33.10 14.76 -5.37
N ASP A 135 -32.49 15.66 -6.12
CA ASP A 135 -31.04 15.78 -6.20
C ASP A 135 -30.56 16.86 -5.22
N LEU A 136 -29.89 16.39 -4.15
CA LEU A 136 -29.26 17.22 -3.13
C LEU A 136 -27.75 17.20 -3.32
N SER A 137 -27.38 17.80 -4.41
CA SER A 137 -26.05 18.29 -4.71
C SER A 137 -25.40 18.99 -3.49
N CYS A 138 -24.28 18.49 -2.94
CA CYS A 138 -23.62 19.05 -1.75
C CYS A 138 -22.11 19.34 -1.85
N ARG A 139 -21.64 20.19 -0.94
CA ARG A 139 -20.22 20.43 -0.61
C ARG A 139 -19.95 20.28 0.88
N ARG A 140 -18.78 19.75 1.22
CA ARG A 140 -18.29 19.65 2.59
C ARG A 140 -17.88 21.02 3.11
N LYS A 141 -18.32 21.33 4.32
CA LYS A 141 -17.92 22.48 5.11
C LYS A 141 -17.62 21.99 6.51
N ASP A 142 -16.35 22.04 6.89
CA ASP A 142 -15.84 21.46 8.13
C ASP A 142 -16.20 19.96 8.22
N ASN A 143 -16.98 19.57 9.23
CA ASN A 143 -17.44 18.18 9.45
C ASN A 143 -18.90 17.95 9.01
N THR A 144 -19.44 18.80 8.13
CA THR A 144 -20.85 18.74 7.68
C THR A 144 -20.96 18.97 6.17
N TRP A 145 -22.12 18.68 5.58
CA TRP A 145 -22.37 18.86 4.13
C TRP A 145 -23.55 19.80 3.92
N PHE A 146 -23.38 20.79 3.05
CA PHE A 146 -24.42 21.75 2.70
C PHE A 146 -24.81 21.60 1.24
N VAL A 147 -26.10 21.73 0.94
CA VAL A 147 -26.61 21.73 -0.43
C VAL A 147 -26.00 22.92 -1.17
N ALA A 148 -25.50 22.67 -2.37
CA ALA A 148 -24.91 23.64 -3.25
C ALA A 148 -25.68 23.69 -4.58
N MET A 149 -25.84 24.90 -5.11
CA MET A 149 -26.59 25.16 -6.34
C MET A 149 -25.76 26.02 -7.32
N ASN A 150 -26.35 26.35 -8.47
CA ASN A 150 -25.69 27.11 -9.53
C ASN A 150 -24.35 26.49 -9.95
N ARG A 151 -24.36 25.20 -10.27
CA ARG A 151 -23.16 24.45 -10.68
C ARG A 151 -22.07 24.47 -9.60
N TRP A 152 -22.47 24.24 -8.34
CA TRP A 152 -21.57 24.12 -7.19
C TRP A 152 -20.95 25.43 -6.68
N GLN A 153 -21.33 26.57 -7.27
CA GLN A 153 -20.75 27.88 -6.95
C GLN A 153 -21.43 28.56 -5.75
N THR A 154 -22.67 28.18 -5.42
CA THR A 154 -23.44 28.81 -4.33
C THR A 154 -23.83 27.76 -3.30
N ILE A 155 -23.22 27.81 -2.11
CA ILE A 155 -23.67 26.99 -0.97
C ILE A 155 -24.95 27.62 -0.40
N THR A 156 -25.99 26.80 -0.24
CA THR A 156 -27.30 27.19 0.29
C THR A 156 -27.32 27.12 1.83
N GLU A 157 -28.42 27.54 2.45
CA GLU A 157 -28.61 27.42 3.90
C GLU A 157 -28.97 26.00 4.38
N MET A 158 -29.24 25.07 3.46
CA MET A 158 -29.74 23.74 3.79
C MET A 158 -28.58 22.75 4.00
N GLU A 159 -28.42 22.29 5.23
CA GLU A 159 -27.52 21.19 5.59
C GLU A 159 -28.13 19.83 5.20
N ILE A 160 -27.30 18.89 4.73
CA ILE A 160 -27.68 17.49 4.55
C ILE A 160 -27.40 16.75 5.85
N ASN A 161 -28.47 16.41 6.56
CA ASN A 161 -28.45 15.66 7.80
C ASN A 161 -29.74 14.85 7.95
N GLN A 162 -29.90 14.18 9.10
CA GLN A 162 -31.07 13.34 9.34
C GLN A 162 -32.39 14.10 9.29
N GLU A 163 -32.43 15.33 9.81
CA GLU A 163 -33.65 16.15 9.87
C GLU A 163 -34.08 16.59 8.47
N SER A 164 -33.14 17.08 7.67
CA SER A 164 -33.44 17.54 6.31
C SER A 164 -33.84 16.40 5.38
N ILE A 165 -33.20 15.23 5.49
CA ILE A 165 -33.62 14.02 4.75
C ILE A 165 -35.03 13.58 5.17
N SER A 166 -35.29 13.45 6.47
CA SER A 166 -36.61 13.04 6.99
C SER A 166 -37.74 13.99 6.58
N MET A 167 -37.44 15.28 6.48
CA MET A 167 -38.39 16.31 6.05
C MET A 167 -38.77 16.18 4.57
N LEU A 168 -37.86 15.69 3.72
CA LEU A 168 -38.02 15.59 2.27
C LEU A 168 -38.57 14.24 1.80
N GLU A 169 -38.27 13.15 2.50
CA GLU A 169 -38.70 11.79 2.19
C GLU A 169 -40.19 11.62 1.83
N PRO A 170 -41.15 12.30 2.48
CA PRO A 170 -42.56 12.16 2.15
C PRO A 170 -42.90 12.54 0.71
N TYR A 171 -42.10 13.38 0.06
CA TYR A 171 -42.41 14.00 -1.24
C TYR A 171 -41.75 13.30 -2.43
N CYS A 172 -40.79 12.42 -2.22
CA CYS A 172 -40.08 11.72 -3.30
C CYS A 172 -40.02 10.21 -3.06
N SER A 173 -39.54 9.50 -4.08
CA SER A 173 -39.33 8.05 -4.01
C SER A 173 -37.86 7.65 -3.96
N GLU A 174 -36.95 8.60 -4.16
CA GLU A 174 -35.52 8.38 -4.22
C GLU A 174 -34.76 9.70 -4.04
N PHE A 175 -33.55 9.62 -3.48
CA PHE A 175 -32.58 10.71 -3.46
C PHE A 175 -31.40 10.42 -4.39
N LEU A 176 -30.89 11.47 -5.01
CA LEU A 176 -29.60 11.50 -5.68
C LEU A 176 -28.69 12.50 -4.95
N ILE A 177 -27.56 12.06 -4.41
CA ILE A 177 -26.61 12.92 -3.70
C ILE A 177 -25.35 13.06 -4.54
N HIS A 178 -25.18 14.22 -5.15
CA HIS A 178 -23.96 14.57 -5.86
C HIS A 178 -22.95 15.23 -4.90
N ALA A 179 -21.78 14.60 -4.70
CA ALA A 179 -20.71 15.15 -3.87
C ALA A 179 -19.72 15.94 -4.74
N ALA A 180 -19.90 17.26 -4.80
CA ALA A 180 -19.18 18.12 -5.75
C ALA A 180 -17.67 18.23 -5.51
N ASP A 181 -17.21 17.99 -4.27
CA ASP A 181 -15.79 18.09 -3.92
C ASP A 181 -14.95 16.97 -4.54
N VAL A 182 -15.59 15.87 -4.94
CA VAL A 182 -14.93 14.69 -5.54
C VAL A 182 -15.47 14.35 -6.93
N GLU A 183 -16.49 15.05 -7.42
CA GLU A 183 -17.18 14.76 -8.68
C GLU A 183 -16.28 14.88 -9.91
N GLY A 184 -16.20 13.81 -10.71
CA GLY A 184 -15.39 13.77 -11.93
C GLY A 184 -13.87 13.76 -11.70
N LEU A 185 -13.40 13.80 -10.45
CA LEU A 185 -11.97 13.85 -10.11
C LEU A 185 -11.32 12.48 -9.98
N GLN A 186 -12.09 11.39 -9.88
CA GLN A 186 -11.59 10.03 -9.64
C GLN A 186 -10.63 9.96 -8.43
N GLN A 187 -10.99 10.64 -7.34
CA GLN A 187 -10.17 10.72 -6.12
C GLN A 187 -10.65 9.78 -4.99
N GLY A 188 -11.76 9.06 -5.19
CA GLY A 188 -12.41 8.22 -4.18
C GLY A 188 -13.76 8.78 -3.73
N VAL A 189 -14.61 7.91 -3.19
CA VAL A 189 -15.92 8.27 -2.66
C VAL A 189 -15.79 8.88 -1.24
N ASP A 190 -16.67 9.81 -0.87
CA ASP A 190 -16.77 10.30 0.51
C ASP A 190 -17.47 9.24 1.38
N GLU A 191 -16.67 8.33 1.94
CA GLU A 191 -17.17 7.19 2.71
C GLU A 191 -17.92 7.61 3.98
N GLU A 192 -17.56 8.77 4.55
CA GLU A 192 -18.22 9.33 5.73
C GLU A 192 -19.64 9.76 5.37
N LEU A 193 -19.81 10.52 4.28
CA LEU A 193 -21.12 10.90 3.76
C LEU A 193 -21.95 9.68 3.40
N VAL A 194 -21.38 8.71 2.67
CA VAL A 194 -22.08 7.46 2.29
C VAL A 194 -22.58 6.70 3.53
N SER A 195 -21.76 6.59 4.57
CA SER A 195 -22.15 5.96 5.84
C SER A 195 -23.31 6.71 6.50
N LYS A 196 -23.22 8.04 6.60
CA LYS A 196 -24.28 8.88 7.16
C LYS A 196 -25.59 8.79 6.38
N LEU A 197 -25.55 8.85 5.06
CA LEU A 197 -26.72 8.70 4.19
C LEU A 197 -27.45 7.37 4.43
N SER A 198 -26.70 6.28 4.67
CA SER A 198 -27.28 4.97 4.99
C SER A 198 -28.00 4.90 6.35
N GLN A 199 -27.68 5.83 7.24
CA GLN A 199 -28.29 5.97 8.57
C GLN A 199 -29.48 6.93 8.53
N TRP A 200 -29.39 7.99 7.72
CA TRP A 200 -30.39 9.05 7.64
C TRP A 200 -31.56 8.72 6.73
N CYS A 201 -31.32 8.00 5.63
CA CYS A 201 -32.31 7.75 4.59
C CYS A 201 -32.99 6.39 4.73
N THR A 202 -34.32 6.36 4.61
CA THR A 202 -35.16 5.17 4.66
C THR A 202 -35.65 4.72 3.29
N ILE A 203 -35.61 5.60 2.29
CA ILE A 203 -35.96 5.34 0.89
C ILE A 203 -34.70 5.11 0.02
N PRO A 204 -34.82 4.59 -1.22
CA PRO A 204 -33.67 4.42 -2.11
C PRO A 204 -32.83 5.70 -2.25
N ILE A 205 -31.51 5.54 -2.24
CA ILE A 205 -30.57 6.65 -2.37
C ILE A 205 -29.39 6.23 -3.24
N THR A 206 -29.07 7.11 -4.19
CA THR A 206 -27.92 6.97 -5.08
C THR A 206 -26.91 8.06 -4.77
N TYR A 207 -25.66 7.66 -4.56
CA TYR A 207 -24.53 8.57 -4.37
C TYR A 207 -23.75 8.71 -5.69
N ALA A 208 -23.38 9.93 -6.04
CA ALA A 208 -22.64 10.26 -7.26
C ALA A 208 -21.49 11.22 -6.95
N GLY A 209 -20.25 10.76 -7.09
CA GLY A 209 -19.06 11.59 -6.91
C GLY A 209 -17.80 10.81 -6.54
N GLY A 210 -16.70 11.02 -7.27
CA GLY A 210 -15.37 10.52 -6.87
C GLY A 210 -15.04 9.06 -7.16
N ALA A 211 -15.99 8.25 -7.65
CA ALA A 211 -15.71 6.85 -8.01
C ALA A 211 -14.59 6.72 -9.06
N ARG A 212 -13.64 5.81 -8.80
CA ARG A 212 -12.39 5.62 -9.54
C ARG A 212 -12.42 4.41 -10.46
N HIS A 213 -13.11 3.36 -10.02
CA HIS A 213 -13.19 2.06 -10.67
C HIS A 213 -14.34 1.26 -10.07
N LEU A 214 -14.69 0.13 -10.68
CA LEU A 214 -15.79 -0.74 -10.23
C LEU A 214 -15.65 -1.20 -8.76
N GLN A 215 -14.44 -1.35 -8.23
CA GLN A 215 -14.23 -1.78 -6.83
C GLN A 215 -14.73 -0.74 -5.79
N ASP A 216 -15.01 0.52 -6.19
CA ASP A 216 -15.63 1.47 -5.27
C ASP A 216 -17.12 1.12 -4.99
N LEU A 217 -17.77 0.27 -5.80
CA LEU A 217 -19.07 -0.32 -5.47
C LEU A 217 -19.00 -1.15 -4.19
N GLU A 218 -17.93 -1.93 -4.02
CA GLU A 218 -17.74 -2.75 -2.82
C GLU A 218 -17.44 -1.89 -1.59
N LYS A 219 -16.73 -0.76 -1.75
CA LYS A 219 -16.54 0.21 -0.66
C LYS A 219 -17.84 0.87 -0.24
N VAL A 220 -18.63 1.39 -1.19
CA VAL A 220 -19.95 1.98 -0.88
C VAL A 220 -20.87 0.94 -0.23
N LYS A 221 -20.83 -0.30 -0.70
CA LYS A 221 -21.58 -1.41 -0.10
C LYS A 221 -21.13 -1.69 1.34
N ALA A 222 -19.84 -1.69 1.61
CA ALA A 222 -19.31 -1.85 2.97
C ALA A 222 -19.72 -0.70 3.89
N SER A 223 -19.48 0.54 3.47
CA SER A 223 -19.70 1.75 4.28
C SER A 223 -21.19 2.06 4.49
N SER A 224 -22.08 1.61 3.59
CA SER A 224 -23.54 1.82 3.71
C SER A 224 -24.32 0.59 4.19
N GLY A 225 -23.67 -0.55 4.44
CA GLY A 225 -24.37 -1.82 4.68
C GLY A 225 -25.25 -2.27 3.50
N GLY A 226 -24.88 -1.88 2.28
CA GLY A 226 -25.60 -2.22 1.06
C GLY A 226 -26.89 -1.42 0.81
N LYS A 227 -27.05 -0.26 1.46
CA LYS A 227 -28.25 0.59 1.38
C LYS A 227 -28.13 1.77 0.42
N VAL A 228 -26.91 2.17 0.07
CA VAL A 228 -26.64 3.27 -0.87
C VAL A 228 -26.18 2.68 -2.20
N ASP A 229 -26.76 3.14 -3.30
CA ASP A 229 -26.34 2.83 -4.67
C ASP A 229 -25.26 3.80 -5.14
N LEU A 230 -24.45 3.43 -6.14
CA LEU A 230 -23.33 4.23 -6.63
C LEU A 230 -23.42 4.51 -8.13
N THR A 231 -23.27 5.79 -8.49
CA THR A 231 -23.04 6.23 -9.87
C THR A 231 -21.55 6.28 -10.20
N ILE A 232 -21.20 5.69 -11.35
CA ILE A 232 -19.85 5.70 -11.91
C ILE A 232 -19.95 6.27 -13.34
N GLY A 233 -19.39 7.45 -13.56
CA GLY A 233 -19.35 8.13 -14.86
C GLY A 233 -17.96 8.03 -15.50
N SER A 234 -17.12 9.05 -15.28
CA SER A 234 -15.81 9.23 -15.93
C SER A 234 -14.82 8.06 -15.81
N ALA A 235 -14.99 7.17 -14.83
CA ALA A 235 -14.15 5.98 -14.65
C ALA A 235 -14.48 4.82 -15.60
N LEU A 236 -15.64 4.86 -16.29
CA LEU A 236 -16.00 3.83 -17.25
C LEU A 236 -15.31 4.05 -18.60
N ASP A 237 -14.87 2.96 -19.20
CA ASP A 237 -14.24 2.91 -20.53
C ASP A 237 -15.13 3.51 -21.64
N ILE A 238 -16.44 3.28 -21.57
CA ILE A 238 -17.45 3.85 -22.49
C ILE A 238 -17.50 5.39 -22.46
N PHE A 239 -16.94 6.01 -21.42
CA PHE A 239 -16.81 7.46 -21.27
C PHE A 239 -15.37 7.94 -21.20
N GLY A 240 -14.43 7.20 -21.79
CA GLY A 240 -13.02 7.60 -21.87
C GLY A 240 -12.21 7.31 -20.61
N GLY A 241 -12.75 6.56 -19.63
CA GLY A 241 -11.94 5.90 -18.61
C GLY A 241 -10.89 5.03 -19.29
N ARG A 242 -9.60 5.19 -18.96
CA ARG A 242 -8.55 4.46 -19.67
C ARG A 242 -8.57 2.99 -19.29
N SER A 243 -8.84 2.11 -20.25
CA SER A 243 -8.28 0.77 -20.23
C SER A 243 -6.75 0.91 -20.25
N ILE A 244 -6.04 0.29 -19.30
CA ILE A 244 -4.58 0.32 -19.24
C ILE A 244 -4.03 -0.14 -20.60
N GLY A 245 -3.31 0.73 -21.30
CA GLY A 245 -2.68 0.36 -22.57
C GLY A 245 -1.59 -0.70 -22.35
N ARG A 246 -1.25 -1.52 -23.37
CA ARG A 246 -0.19 -2.55 -23.22
C ARG A 246 1.13 -1.98 -22.65
N GLY A 247 1.49 -0.74 -23.01
CA GLY A 247 2.66 -0.05 -22.47
C GLY A 247 2.56 0.32 -20.99
N GLU A 248 1.36 0.58 -20.47
CA GLU A 248 1.11 0.93 -19.07
C GLU A 248 1.13 -0.30 -18.14
N LEU A 249 1.10 -1.52 -18.70
CA LEU A 249 1.36 -2.77 -17.95
C LEU A 249 2.82 -2.86 -17.46
N PHE A 250 3.75 -2.27 -18.22
CA PHE A 250 5.19 -2.34 -17.94
C PHE A 250 5.63 -1.25 -16.95
N ALA A 251 5.06 -0.04 -17.08
CA ALA A 251 5.40 1.13 -16.29
C ALA A 251 4.91 1.04 -14.84
N HIS A 252 5.64 1.64 -13.90
CA HIS A 252 5.18 1.83 -12.53
C HIS A 252 4.12 2.94 -12.49
N THR A 253 2.92 2.63 -11.99
CA THR A 253 1.78 3.55 -11.90
C THR A 253 1.36 3.84 -10.46
N ASN A 254 1.92 3.13 -9.47
CA ASN A 254 1.60 3.26 -8.05
C ASN A 254 2.48 4.29 -7.31
N GLY A 255 2.49 5.52 -7.80
CA GLY A 255 3.20 6.65 -7.19
C GLY A 255 4.32 7.21 -8.05
N ARG A 256 4.97 8.25 -7.55
CA ARG A 256 6.09 8.93 -8.20
C ARG A 256 7.24 9.12 -7.23
N PHE A 257 8.43 9.32 -7.79
CA PHE A 257 9.66 9.59 -7.07
C PHE A 257 10.17 10.95 -7.56
N PRO A 258 9.82 12.08 -6.91
CA PRO A 258 10.08 13.43 -7.40
C PRO A 258 11.55 13.80 -7.52
N ILE A 259 12.42 12.96 -6.99
CA ILE A 259 13.80 13.29 -6.62
C ILE A 259 14.77 12.31 -7.27
N ASP A 260 14.34 11.06 -7.49
CA ASP A 260 15.12 10.04 -8.19
C ASP A 260 14.25 9.35 -9.25
N GLU A 261 14.17 9.95 -10.44
CA GLU A 261 13.41 9.37 -11.56
C GLU A 261 13.93 7.97 -11.97
N ARG A 262 15.18 7.62 -11.61
CA ARG A 262 15.74 6.28 -11.85
C ARG A 262 14.97 5.19 -11.11
N GLN A 263 14.20 5.53 -10.06
CA GLN A 263 13.32 4.60 -9.37
C GLN A 263 12.21 4.03 -10.29
N LEU A 264 11.77 4.81 -11.29
CA LEU A 264 10.82 4.34 -12.30
C LEU A 264 11.47 3.32 -13.23
N ASP A 265 12.68 3.59 -13.71
CA ASP A 265 13.44 2.67 -14.56
C ASP A 265 13.78 1.35 -13.85
N ARG A 266 14.05 1.40 -12.54
CA ARG A 266 14.31 0.20 -11.72
C ARG A 266 13.05 -0.64 -11.49
N ARG A 267 11.87 -0.02 -11.56
CA ARG A 267 10.54 -0.67 -11.43
C ARG A 267 9.89 -0.98 -12.79
N TYR A 268 10.58 -0.70 -13.88
CA TYR A 268 10.16 -1.06 -15.22
C TYR A 268 10.63 -2.48 -15.58
N VAL A 269 9.72 -3.30 -16.11
CA VAL A 269 10.03 -4.61 -16.68
C VAL A 269 9.26 -4.78 -17.98
N ASN A 270 9.98 -5.10 -19.04
CA ASN A 270 9.40 -5.42 -20.34
C ASN A 270 9.26 -6.93 -20.47
N PHE A 271 8.11 -7.40 -20.93
CA PHE A 271 7.83 -8.82 -21.14
C PHE A 271 6.75 -8.99 -22.22
N ASP A 272 6.71 -10.16 -22.83
CA ASP A 272 5.68 -10.53 -23.80
C ASP A 272 4.41 -10.97 -23.05
N ILE A 273 3.39 -10.12 -23.12
CA ILE A 273 2.10 -10.36 -22.46
C ILE A 273 1.33 -11.53 -23.08
N ASP A 274 1.48 -11.78 -24.38
CA ASP A 274 0.77 -12.87 -25.05
C ASP A 274 1.39 -14.20 -24.65
N ALA A 275 2.73 -14.29 -24.62
CA ALA A 275 3.44 -15.45 -24.10
C ALA A 275 3.14 -15.68 -22.61
N LEU A 276 3.01 -14.61 -21.81
CA LEU A 276 2.61 -14.73 -20.41
C LEU A 276 1.19 -15.30 -20.28
N CYS A 277 0.25 -14.83 -21.10
CA CYS A 277 -1.11 -15.36 -21.17
C CYS A 277 -1.12 -16.84 -21.56
N ASP A 278 -0.29 -17.27 -22.51
CA ASP A 278 -0.18 -18.68 -22.92
C ASP A 278 0.30 -19.57 -21.77
N VAL A 279 1.35 -19.16 -21.07
CA VAL A 279 1.87 -19.86 -19.89
C VAL A 279 0.81 -19.90 -18.78
N ALA A 280 0.18 -18.76 -18.49
CA ALA A 280 -0.85 -18.62 -17.47
C ALA A 280 -2.08 -19.49 -17.81
N ALA A 281 -2.48 -19.54 -19.09
CA ALA A 281 -3.60 -20.34 -19.57
C ALA A 281 -3.35 -21.83 -19.35
N ALA A 282 -2.13 -22.31 -19.64
CA ALA A 282 -1.70 -23.70 -19.44
C ALA A 282 -1.48 -24.09 -17.96
N ALA A 283 -1.24 -23.13 -17.07
CA ALA A 283 -0.92 -23.40 -15.67
C ALA A 283 -2.10 -23.98 -14.86
N GLY A 284 -1.84 -24.87 -13.91
CA GLY A 284 -2.84 -25.29 -12.91
C GLY A 284 -3.87 -26.34 -13.37
N GLY A 285 -3.52 -27.17 -14.35
CA GLY A 285 -4.33 -28.32 -14.78
C GLY A 285 -4.87 -28.14 -16.19
N GLU A 286 -6.21 -28.17 -16.36
CA GLU A 286 -6.85 -27.98 -17.65
C GLU A 286 -6.56 -26.59 -18.23
N PRO A 287 -5.98 -26.51 -19.44
CA PRO A 287 -5.72 -25.24 -20.09
C PRO A 287 -7.02 -24.46 -20.31
N SER A 288 -7.02 -23.18 -19.96
CA SER A 288 -8.16 -22.28 -20.19
C SER A 288 -7.63 -20.87 -20.49
N PRO A 289 -8.10 -20.22 -21.58
CA PRO A 289 -7.63 -18.90 -21.97
C PRO A 289 -7.80 -17.84 -20.89
N ILE A 290 -6.92 -16.83 -20.90
CA ILE A 290 -7.05 -15.65 -20.05
C ILE A 290 -8.06 -14.67 -20.67
N THR A 291 -9.08 -14.29 -19.90
CA THR A 291 -10.12 -13.35 -20.33
C THR A 291 -9.90 -11.94 -19.82
N THR A 292 -9.31 -11.78 -18.63
CA THR A 292 -9.06 -10.47 -18.03
C THR A 292 -7.72 -10.43 -17.30
N ILE A 293 -7.09 -9.27 -17.30
CA ILE A 293 -5.84 -8.99 -16.58
C ILE A 293 -6.04 -7.69 -15.80
N GLU A 294 -5.80 -7.74 -14.50
CA GLU A 294 -5.85 -6.60 -13.59
C GLU A 294 -4.49 -6.45 -12.89
N LYS A 295 -4.01 -5.22 -12.77
CA LYS A 295 -2.73 -4.92 -12.12
C LYS A 295 -2.95 -4.77 -10.62
N MET A 296 -2.23 -5.54 -9.80
CA MET A 296 -2.40 -5.55 -8.34
C MET A 296 -1.28 -4.80 -7.60
N GLU A 297 -0.04 -5.25 -7.77
CA GLU A 297 1.13 -4.77 -7.02
C GLU A 297 2.22 -4.26 -7.97
N GLU A 298 2.91 -3.20 -7.54
CA GLU A 298 3.88 -2.46 -8.34
C GLU A 298 5.16 -2.06 -7.60
N GLY A 299 5.43 -2.64 -6.43
CA GLY A 299 6.59 -2.31 -5.60
C GLY A 299 7.88 -2.90 -6.16
N PHE A 300 8.28 -4.06 -5.63
CA PHE A 300 9.46 -4.80 -6.09
C PHE A 300 9.15 -5.72 -7.27
N SER A 301 7.89 -6.13 -7.42
CA SER A 301 7.42 -6.97 -8.51
C SER A 301 6.18 -6.38 -9.17
N ARG A 302 5.96 -6.77 -10.42
CA ARG A 302 4.71 -6.58 -11.14
C ARG A 302 3.82 -7.79 -10.88
N ALA A 303 2.75 -7.61 -10.11
CA ALA A 303 1.74 -8.65 -9.90
C ALA A 303 0.49 -8.36 -10.74
N LEU A 304 0.08 -9.34 -11.54
CA LEU A 304 -1.10 -9.29 -12.39
C LEU A 304 -2.10 -10.37 -11.95
N LEU A 305 -3.31 -9.96 -11.58
CA LEU A 305 -4.45 -10.85 -11.42
C LEU A 305 -4.98 -11.22 -12.79
N MET A 306 -4.94 -12.50 -13.13
CA MET A 306 -5.42 -13.01 -14.42
C MET A 306 -6.62 -13.93 -14.17
N LYS A 307 -7.71 -13.68 -14.88
CA LYS A 307 -8.91 -14.53 -14.82
C LYS A 307 -8.98 -15.42 -16.05
N LYS A 308 -9.18 -16.70 -15.81
CA LYS A 308 -9.41 -17.71 -16.85
C LYS A 308 -10.87 -17.74 -17.26
N GLU A 309 -11.13 -18.19 -18.50
CA GLU A 309 -12.49 -18.37 -19.02
C GLU A 309 -13.31 -19.36 -18.18
N ASN A 310 -12.66 -20.37 -17.58
CA ASN A 310 -13.29 -21.31 -16.64
C ASN A 310 -13.59 -20.70 -15.25
N GLY A 311 -13.38 -19.40 -15.06
CA GLY A 311 -13.66 -18.66 -13.83
C GLY A 311 -12.56 -18.70 -12.77
N LYS A 312 -11.49 -19.50 -12.95
CA LYS A 312 -10.37 -19.53 -12.01
C LYS A 312 -9.55 -18.25 -12.09
N GLU A 313 -9.10 -17.78 -10.92
CA GLU A 313 -8.21 -16.63 -10.79
C GLU A 313 -6.80 -17.10 -10.41
N ILE A 314 -5.80 -16.52 -11.07
CA ILE A 314 -4.37 -16.78 -10.82
C ILE A 314 -3.62 -15.45 -10.76
N VAL A 315 -2.45 -15.45 -10.14
CA VAL A 315 -1.56 -14.30 -10.08
C VAL A 315 -0.30 -14.62 -10.88
N ALA A 316 0.05 -13.74 -11.82
CA ALA A 316 1.35 -13.72 -12.47
C ALA A 316 2.23 -12.64 -11.80
N LYS A 317 3.34 -13.05 -11.19
CA LYS A 317 4.30 -12.16 -10.54
C LYS A 317 5.60 -12.14 -11.35
N ILE A 318 6.04 -10.94 -11.71
CA ILE A 318 7.26 -10.70 -12.50
C ILE A 318 8.16 -9.76 -11.69
N PRO A 319 9.35 -10.18 -11.25
CA PRO A 319 10.23 -9.31 -10.47
C PRO A 319 10.74 -8.13 -11.32
N CYS A 320 10.72 -6.93 -10.74
CA CYS A 320 11.35 -5.77 -11.34
C CYS A 320 12.86 -5.77 -11.05
N ARG A 321 13.63 -4.91 -11.73
CA ARG A 321 15.10 -4.83 -11.55
C ARG A 321 15.52 -4.45 -10.12
N ILE A 322 14.62 -3.83 -9.35
CA ILE A 322 14.85 -3.47 -7.96
C ILE A 322 14.68 -4.64 -6.98
N ALA A 323 13.99 -5.71 -7.37
CA ALA A 323 13.64 -6.83 -6.48
C ALA A 323 14.89 -7.51 -5.87
N GLY A 324 15.92 -7.69 -6.69
CA GLY A 324 17.12 -8.42 -6.31
C GLY A 324 17.91 -8.89 -7.53
N PRO A 325 18.90 -9.78 -7.34
CA PRO A 325 19.64 -10.39 -8.43
C PRO A 325 18.71 -11.22 -9.33
N ARG A 326 18.95 -11.14 -10.65
CA ARG A 326 18.25 -11.97 -11.65
C ARG A 326 18.57 -13.43 -11.45
N CYS A 327 17.56 -14.29 -11.51
CA CYS A 327 17.56 -15.72 -11.21
C CYS A 327 17.42 -16.08 -9.71
N PRO A 328 18.33 -15.73 -8.77
CA PRO A 328 18.17 -16.10 -7.37
C PRO A 328 16.89 -15.55 -6.73
N THR A 329 16.42 -14.36 -7.12
CA THR A 329 15.20 -13.77 -6.55
C THR A 329 14.00 -14.67 -6.81
N THR A 330 13.74 -15.03 -8.08
CA THR A 330 12.63 -15.89 -8.48
C THR A 330 12.80 -17.31 -7.96
N ALA A 331 14.00 -17.91 -8.12
CA ALA A 331 14.25 -19.29 -7.72
C ALA A 331 14.18 -19.49 -6.19
N SER A 332 14.64 -18.50 -5.41
CA SER A 332 14.55 -18.55 -3.94
C SER A 332 13.11 -18.37 -3.47
N GLU A 333 12.34 -17.44 -4.07
CA GLU A 333 10.92 -17.25 -3.73
C GLU A 333 10.11 -18.53 -3.96
N VAL A 334 10.30 -19.19 -5.12
CA VAL A 334 9.67 -20.48 -5.41
C VAL A 334 10.15 -21.58 -4.45
N GLY A 335 11.44 -21.64 -4.17
CA GLY A 335 12.01 -22.60 -3.22
C GLY A 335 11.40 -22.47 -1.83
N VAL A 336 11.24 -21.24 -1.33
CA VAL A 336 10.59 -20.95 -0.06
C VAL A 336 9.11 -21.34 -0.08
N LEU A 337 8.34 -20.90 -1.10
CA LEU A 337 6.91 -21.22 -1.21
C LEU A 337 6.65 -22.72 -1.26
N GLU A 338 7.40 -23.46 -2.08
CA GLU A 338 7.26 -24.92 -2.17
C GLU A 338 7.69 -25.64 -0.89
N TYR A 339 8.74 -25.17 -0.23
CA TYR A 339 9.17 -25.76 1.04
C TYR A 339 8.13 -25.54 2.14
N VAL A 340 7.67 -24.29 2.32
CA VAL A 340 6.67 -23.92 3.34
C VAL A 340 5.38 -24.69 3.12
N ARG A 341 4.89 -24.75 1.88
CA ARG A 341 3.66 -25.46 1.52
C ARG A 341 3.72 -26.96 1.78
N ARG A 342 4.89 -27.60 1.58
CA ARG A 342 5.05 -29.06 1.74
C ARG A 342 5.34 -29.49 3.17
N ASN A 343 6.00 -28.64 3.97
CA ASN A 343 6.57 -29.01 5.26
C ASN A 343 5.96 -28.29 6.47
N THR A 344 5.01 -27.38 6.26
CA THR A 344 4.33 -26.64 7.34
C THR A 344 2.82 -26.60 7.12
N SER A 345 2.07 -26.16 8.13
CA SER A 345 0.64 -25.88 7.99
C SER A 345 0.37 -24.44 7.56
N ILE A 346 1.40 -23.66 7.21
CA ILE A 346 1.27 -22.25 6.86
C ILE A 346 0.58 -22.16 5.50
N PRO A 347 -0.58 -21.49 5.41
CA PRO A 347 -1.27 -21.40 4.15
C PRO A 347 -0.55 -20.39 3.25
N VAL A 348 0.04 -20.87 2.16
CA VAL A 348 0.69 -20.04 1.14
C VAL A 348 0.09 -20.37 -0.23
N PRO A 349 0.03 -19.40 -1.18
CA PRO A 349 -0.41 -19.68 -2.54
C PRO A 349 0.42 -20.79 -3.20
N ARG A 350 -0.25 -21.69 -3.92
CA ARG A 350 0.46 -22.74 -4.67
C ARG A 350 1.11 -22.16 -5.92
N VAL A 351 2.39 -22.45 -6.12
CA VAL A 351 3.08 -22.17 -7.38
C VAL A 351 2.60 -23.15 -8.45
N LEU A 352 2.14 -22.63 -9.59
CA LEU A 352 1.58 -23.40 -10.69
C LEU A 352 2.55 -23.54 -11.86
N SER A 353 3.37 -22.52 -12.10
CA SER A 353 4.41 -22.47 -13.13
C SER A 353 5.39 -21.35 -12.79
N TRP A 354 6.67 -21.47 -13.14
CA TRP A 354 7.65 -20.41 -12.96
C TRP A 354 8.80 -20.55 -13.95
N SER A 355 9.52 -19.46 -14.18
CA SER A 355 10.82 -19.47 -14.85
C SER A 355 11.71 -18.41 -14.22
N SER A 356 12.88 -18.83 -13.73
CA SER A 356 13.95 -17.91 -13.30
C SER A 356 14.90 -17.54 -14.44
N ASP A 357 14.76 -18.16 -15.62
CA ASP A 357 15.53 -17.81 -16.82
C ASP A 357 14.76 -16.76 -17.62
N TYR A 358 15.40 -15.63 -17.93
CA TYR A 358 14.82 -14.55 -18.73
C TYR A 358 14.77 -14.85 -20.23
N ALA A 359 15.51 -15.86 -20.71
CA ALA A 359 15.53 -16.26 -22.12
C ALA A 359 14.29 -17.06 -22.55
N ASN A 360 13.34 -17.27 -21.64
CA ASN A 360 12.08 -17.94 -21.93
C ASN A 360 11.17 -17.07 -22.84
N PRO A 361 10.12 -17.64 -23.46
CA PRO A 361 9.25 -16.92 -24.40
C PRO A 361 8.59 -15.63 -23.85
N VAL A 362 8.35 -15.54 -22.54
CA VAL A 362 7.83 -14.33 -21.89
C VAL A 362 8.87 -13.18 -21.92
N GLY A 363 10.15 -13.49 -22.08
CA GLY A 363 11.24 -12.51 -22.08
C GLY A 363 11.56 -11.91 -20.70
N ALA A 364 10.98 -12.46 -19.64
CA ALA A 364 11.22 -12.06 -18.25
C ALA A 364 11.04 -13.26 -17.31
N GLU A 365 11.65 -13.17 -16.12
CA GLU A 365 11.38 -14.11 -15.03
C GLU A 365 9.91 -14.00 -14.58
N TYR A 366 9.30 -15.10 -14.17
CA TYR A 366 7.92 -15.07 -13.70
C TYR A 366 7.61 -16.20 -12.70
N ILE A 367 6.56 -15.98 -11.91
CA ILE A 367 5.89 -16.97 -11.08
C ILE A 367 4.38 -16.86 -11.37
N ILE A 368 3.78 -17.94 -11.87
CA ILE A 368 2.33 -18.12 -11.93
C ILE A 368 1.90 -18.90 -10.70
N MET A 369 1.01 -18.34 -9.89
CA MET A 369 0.53 -18.94 -8.65
C MET A 369 -0.98 -18.75 -8.46
N GLU A 370 -1.56 -19.48 -7.51
CA GLU A 370 -2.96 -19.27 -7.11
C GLU A 370 -3.15 -17.87 -6.52
N LYS A 371 -4.34 -17.29 -6.70
CA LYS A 371 -4.73 -16.10 -5.94
C LYS A 371 -4.85 -16.47 -4.45
N ALA A 372 -4.33 -15.60 -3.57
CA ALA A 372 -4.47 -15.77 -2.14
C ALA A 372 -5.95 -15.90 -1.74
N ALA A 373 -6.27 -16.91 -0.94
CA ALA A 373 -7.63 -17.14 -0.46
C ALA A 373 -8.00 -16.13 0.65
N GLY A 374 -9.29 -15.84 0.80
CA GLY A 374 -9.82 -14.99 1.87
C GLY A 374 -9.81 -13.50 1.54
N VAL A 375 -9.88 -12.68 2.59
CA VAL A 375 -9.87 -11.21 2.52
C VAL A 375 -8.67 -10.65 3.26
N LEU A 376 -8.15 -9.51 2.82
CA LEU A 376 -7.01 -8.85 3.46
C LEU A 376 -7.33 -8.48 4.92
N LEU A 377 -6.38 -8.73 5.82
CA LEU A 377 -6.53 -8.38 7.23
C LEU A 377 -6.78 -6.88 7.42
N SER A 378 -6.13 -6.04 6.60
CA SER A 378 -6.31 -4.59 6.64
C SER A 378 -7.76 -4.13 6.40
N GLN A 379 -8.56 -4.91 5.66
CA GLN A 379 -9.96 -4.61 5.39
C GLN A 379 -10.88 -5.01 6.55
N GLN A 380 -10.45 -5.95 7.40
CA GLN A 380 -11.28 -6.48 8.49
C GLN A 380 -10.87 -5.97 9.86
N TRP A 381 -9.59 -5.62 10.07
CA TRP A 381 -8.98 -5.36 11.37
C TRP A 381 -9.74 -4.37 12.25
N THR A 382 -10.18 -3.25 11.68
CA THR A 382 -10.92 -2.20 12.41
C THR A 382 -12.26 -2.70 12.94
N SER A 383 -12.90 -3.62 12.22
CA SER A 383 -14.20 -4.21 12.59
C SER A 383 -14.10 -5.46 13.47
N MET A 384 -12.90 -5.98 13.70
CA MET A 384 -12.69 -7.17 14.54
C MET A 384 -12.86 -6.83 16.01
N ALA A 385 -13.60 -7.69 16.73
CA ALA A 385 -13.65 -7.64 18.18
C ALA A 385 -12.28 -7.95 18.79
N GLU A 386 -12.02 -7.44 19.99
CA GLU A 386 -10.73 -7.64 20.67
C GLU A 386 -10.38 -9.12 20.82
N ILE A 387 -11.36 -9.96 21.18
CA ILE A 387 -11.16 -11.41 21.29
C ILE A 387 -10.73 -12.06 19.97
N GLU A 388 -11.23 -11.58 18.83
CA GLU A 388 -10.85 -12.08 17.50
C GLU A 388 -9.40 -11.68 17.18
N LYS A 389 -8.98 -10.46 17.55
CA LYS A 389 -7.60 -9.99 17.38
C LYS A 389 -6.64 -10.81 18.23
N LEU A 390 -6.99 -11.11 19.48
CA LEU A 390 -6.19 -11.96 20.36
C LEU A 390 -6.04 -13.39 19.81
N GLU A 391 -7.12 -13.99 19.31
CA GLU A 391 -7.05 -15.33 18.70
C GLU A 391 -6.25 -15.31 17.40
N LEU A 392 -6.35 -14.24 16.59
CA LEU A 392 -5.51 -14.06 15.40
C LEU A 392 -4.03 -13.98 15.76
N ILE A 393 -3.65 -13.19 16.77
CA ILE A 393 -2.27 -13.07 17.26
C ILE A 393 -1.74 -14.44 17.69
N LYS A 394 -2.55 -15.21 18.42
CA LYS A 394 -2.21 -16.56 18.82
C LYS A 394 -1.98 -17.48 17.62
N ASN A 395 -2.87 -17.46 16.64
CA ASN A 395 -2.71 -18.22 15.40
C ASN A 395 -1.45 -17.80 14.63
N LEU A 396 -1.17 -16.51 14.54
CA LEU A 396 0.02 -15.98 13.87
C LEU A 396 1.31 -16.48 14.54
N THR A 397 1.44 -16.37 15.86
CA THR A 397 2.64 -16.80 16.58
C THR A 397 2.90 -18.31 16.47
N LYS A 398 1.84 -19.13 16.32
CA LYS A 398 1.98 -20.56 16.01
C LYS A 398 2.52 -20.83 14.61
N LEU A 399 2.15 -20.02 13.62
CA LEU A 399 2.70 -20.11 12.26
C LEU A 399 4.18 -19.69 12.26
N GLU A 400 4.52 -18.60 12.96
CA GLU A 400 5.91 -18.17 13.15
C GLU A 400 6.75 -19.23 13.89
N ALA A 401 6.16 -19.91 14.87
CA ALA A 401 6.79 -21.03 15.57
C ALA A 401 7.22 -22.15 14.60
N GLN A 402 6.34 -22.51 13.65
CA GLN A 402 6.64 -23.54 12.65
C GLN A 402 7.82 -23.15 11.76
N LEU A 403 7.88 -21.89 11.29
CA LEU A 403 9.02 -21.42 10.50
C LEU A 403 10.33 -21.48 11.31
N SER A 404 10.28 -21.01 12.55
CA SER A 404 11.46 -20.94 13.41
C SER A 404 12.00 -22.30 13.86
N ALA A 405 11.16 -23.33 13.83
CA ALA A 405 11.53 -24.68 14.23
C ALA A 405 12.39 -25.41 13.17
N ILE A 406 12.38 -24.94 11.92
CA ILE A 406 13.11 -25.55 10.81
C ILE A 406 14.62 -25.31 10.99
N ARG A 407 15.42 -26.39 10.95
CA ARG A 407 16.86 -26.35 11.23
C ARG A 407 17.69 -26.43 9.96
N PHE A 408 17.99 -25.29 9.34
CA PHE A 408 18.75 -25.29 8.10
C PHE A 408 20.25 -25.52 8.34
N PRO A 409 20.99 -26.12 7.37
CA PRO A 409 22.40 -26.46 7.52
C PRO A 409 23.36 -25.26 7.32
N ALA A 410 22.86 -24.13 6.82
CA ALA A 410 23.62 -22.93 6.49
C ALA A 410 22.67 -21.73 6.34
N TYR A 411 23.23 -20.52 6.33
CA TYR A 411 22.55 -19.27 5.95
C TYR A 411 22.66 -19.03 4.44
N GLY A 412 21.65 -18.39 3.85
CA GLY A 412 21.57 -18.12 2.42
C GLY A 412 20.14 -18.18 1.89
N GLY A 413 19.96 -18.23 0.58
CA GLY A 413 18.65 -18.45 -0.05
C GLY A 413 18.25 -19.92 0.00
N LEU A 414 16.94 -20.20 0.08
CA LEU A 414 16.39 -21.55 0.04
C LEU A 414 15.85 -21.84 -1.36
N TYR A 415 16.38 -22.87 -2.02
CA TYR A 415 16.09 -23.17 -3.41
C TYR A 415 15.56 -24.59 -3.58
N LEU A 416 14.83 -24.81 -4.68
CA LEU A 416 14.71 -26.14 -5.26
C LEU A 416 16.09 -26.57 -5.79
N ARG A 417 16.50 -27.80 -5.46
CA ARG A 417 17.79 -28.34 -5.87
C ARG A 417 17.94 -28.35 -7.39
N ALA A 418 16.88 -28.71 -8.12
CA ALA A 418 16.90 -28.73 -9.58
C ALA A 418 17.24 -27.36 -10.18
N ASP A 419 16.68 -26.28 -9.63
CA ASP A 419 16.94 -24.92 -10.08
C ASP A 419 18.38 -24.50 -9.72
N ALA A 420 18.83 -24.83 -8.50
CA ALA A 420 20.20 -24.56 -8.05
C ALA A 420 21.26 -25.29 -8.91
N ASP A 421 20.99 -26.54 -9.32
CA ASP A 421 21.86 -27.34 -10.19
C ASP A 421 21.94 -26.74 -11.60
N VAL A 422 20.80 -26.32 -12.18
CA VAL A 422 20.75 -25.65 -13.49
C VAL A 422 21.51 -24.33 -13.46
N LEU A 423 21.34 -23.55 -12.39
CA LEU A 423 22.01 -22.27 -12.18
C LEU A 423 23.48 -22.42 -11.73
N LYS A 424 23.92 -23.66 -11.45
CA LYS A 424 25.27 -24.00 -10.98
C LYS A 424 25.68 -23.28 -9.70
N PHE A 425 24.73 -23.08 -8.80
CA PHE A 425 25.00 -22.45 -7.51
C PHE A 425 25.86 -23.36 -6.63
N HIS A 426 26.80 -22.76 -5.90
CA HIS A 426 27.37 -23.43 -4.74
C HIS A 426 26.25 -23.57 -3.70
N HIS A 427 25.90 -24.81 -3.34
CA HIS A 427 24.76 -25.06 -2.48
C HIS A 427 25.04 -26.22 -1.52
N ARG A 428 24.25 -26.27 -0.46
CA ARG A 428 24.29 -27.29 0.58
C ARG A 428 22.91 -27.93 0.74
N LEU A 429 22.84 -29.25 0.63
CA LEU A 429 21.60 -30.00 0.82
C LEU A 429 21.12 -29.90 2.27
N LEU A 430 19.79 -29.91 2.44
CA LEU A 430 19.16 -30.04 3.76
C LEU A 430 19.42 -31.44 4.33
N ASP A 431 19.33 -31.56 5.66
CA ASP A 431 19.42 -32.85 6.34
C ASP A 431 18.25 -33.76 5.92
N GLY A 432 18.49 -35.07 5.76
CA GLY A 432 17.46 -36.04 5.36
C GLY A 432 16.30 -36.17 6.36
N THR A 433 16.49 -35.76 7.62
CA THR A 433 15.42 -35.66 8.63
C THR A 433 14.46 -34.50 8.37
N ILE A 434 14.89 -33.50 7.60
CA ILE A 434 14.16 -32.26 7.28
C ILE A 434 13.59 -32.34 5.87
N ASP A 435 14.38 -32.85 4.94
CA ASP A 435 13.98 -33.09 3.55
C ASP A 435 14.39 -34.50 3.11
N GLY A 436 13.55 -35.49 3.41
CA GLY A 436 13.77 -36.87 3.01
C GLY A 436 13.80 -37.08 1.49
N SER A 437 13.31 -36.10 0.71
CA SER A 437 13.33 -36.15 -0.76
C SER A 437 14.61 -35.58 -1.37
N SER A 438 15.42 -34.86 -0.59
CA SER A 438 16.61 -34.13 -1.07
C SER A 438 16.31 -33.21 -2.26
N SER A 439 15.12 -32.61 -2.25
CA SER A 439 14.62 -31.68 -3.28
C SER A 439 15.00 -30.22 -3.02
N PHE A 440 15.50 -29.90 -1.82
CA PHE A 440 15.80 -28.53 -1.40
C PHE A 440 17.26 -28.36 -0.97
N CYS A 441 17.78 -27.15 -1.15
CA CYS A 441 19.13 -26.78 -0.73
C CYS A 441 19.24 -25.31 -0.31
N ILE A 442 20.24 -25.00 0.53
CA ILE A 442 20.66 -23.63 0.81
C ILE A 442 21.74 -23.22 -0.18
N GLY A 443 21.50 -22.15 -0.92
CA GLY A 443 22.41 -21.57 -1.89
C GLY A 443 22.81 -20.14 -1.54
N PRO A 444 23.27 -19.34 -2.52
CA PRO A 444 23.60 -17.94 -2.33
C PRO A 444 22.40 -17.13 -1.82
N SER A 445 22.64 -16.03 -1.11
CA SER A 445 21.60 -15.09 -0.69
C SER A 445 20.93 -14.45 -1.92
N CYS A 446 19.60 -14.32 -1.87
CA CYS A 446 18.81 -13.57 -2.84
C CYS A 446 18.68 -12.07 -2.45
N ASP A 447 19.23 -11.66 -1.31
CA ASP A 447 19.20 -10.26 -0.87
C ASP A 447 20.04 -9.36 -1.78
N ARG A 448 19.40 -8.32 -2.32
CA ARG A 448 20.01 -7.28 -3.18
C ARG A 448 21.29 -6.68 -2.59
N SER A 449 21.42 -6.60 -1.26
CA SER A 449 22.60 -6.04 -0.59
C SER A 449 23.87 -6.83 -0.88
N PHE A 450 23.79 -8.11 -1.26
CA PHE A 450 24.94 -8.95 -1.60
C PHE A 450 25.29 -8.96 -3.10
N HIS A 451 24.52 -8.26 -3.94
CA HIS A 451 24.72 -8.26 -5.39
C HIS A 451 24.88 -6.84 -5.91
N ASP A 452 26.00 -6.59 -6.58
CA ASP A 452 26.20 -5.32 -7.30
C ASP A 452 25.46 -5.37 -8.65
N GLN A 453 24.83 -4.25 -9.02
CA GLN A 453 24.07 -4.15 -10.27
C GLN A 453 25.01 -4.37 -11.47
N GLY A 454 24.89 -5.53 -12.12
CA GLY A 454 25.67 -5.87 -13.32
C GLY A 454 26.88 -6.78 -13.10
N ALA A 455 27.17 -7.24 -11.88
CA ALA A 455 28.21 -8.25 -11.65
C ALA A 455 27.76 -9.64 -12.14
N ASP A 456 28.61 -10.32 -12.90
CA ASP A 456 28.35 -11.68 -13.38
C ASP A 456 28.22 -12.64 -12.18
N LEU A 457 27.17 -13.46 -12.16
CA LEU A 457 26.87 -14.40 -11.04
C LEU A 457 27.96 -15.47 -10.86
N ARG A 458 28.91 -15.55 -11.79
CA ARG A 458 29.94 -16.59 -11.89
C ARG A 458 31.20 -16.29 -11.07
N GLU A 459 31.40 -15.06 -10.63
CA GLU A 459 32.50 -14.70 -9.71
C GLU A 459 31.97 -14.68 -8.27
N ASP A 460 31.86 -15.86 -7.65
CA ASP A 460 31.24 -16.03 -6.33
C ASP A 460 32.25 -16.48 -5.28
N THR A 461 32.82 -15.52 -4.55
CA THR A 461 33.46 -15.82 -3.25
C THR A 461 32.89 -14.89 -2.19
N GLY A 462 31.61 -15.07 -1.85
CA GLY A 462 31.09 -14.42 -0.65
C GLY A 462 29.59 -14.33 -0.50
N LYS A 463 28.78 -14.91 -1.40
CA LYS A 463 27.31 -14.73 -1.38
C LYS A 463 26.58 -15.85 -0.61
N GLY A 464 27.33 -16.74 0.02
CA GLY A 464 26.81 -17.92 0.73
C GLY A 464 26.83 -19.18 -0.13
N PRO A 465 26.36 -20.33 0.37
CA PRO A 465 25.86 -20.55 1.73
C PRO A 465 26.95 -20.39 2.81
N TRP A 466 26.58 -19.84 3.97
CA TRP A 466 27.50 -19.65 5.11
C TRP A 466 27.15 -20.60 6.27
N THR A 467 28.13 -21.30 6.83
CA THR A 467 27.88 -22.33 7.87
C THR A 467 28.00 -21.82 9.29
N THR A 468 28.67 -20.69 9.50
CA THR A 468 28.87 -20.08 10.82
C THR A 468 28.48 -18.61 10.78
N ILE A 469 28.11 -18.05 11.93
CA ILE A 469 27.77 -16.62 11.98
C ILE A 469 29.01 -15.76 11.72
N SER A 470 30.19 -16.27 12.10
CA SER A 470 31.46 -15.67 11.74
C SER A 470 31.64 -15.53 10.22
N ASP A 471 31.39 -16.60 9.47
CA ASP A 471 31.56 -16.58 8.00
C ASP A 471 30.60 -15.60 7.34
N PHE A 472 29.36 -15.54 7.84
CA PHE A 472 28.36 -14.58 7.40
C PHE A 472 28.75 -13.13 7.74
N GLY A 473 29.17 -12.85 8.98
CA GLY A 473 29.59 -11.50 9.37
C GLY A 473 30.85 -11.02 8.64
N LYS A 474 31.81 -11.93 8.42
CA LYS A 474 33.02 -11.62 7.63
C LYS A 474 32.69 -11.39 6.16
N SER A 475 31.69 -12.08 5.58
CA SER A 475 31.32 -11.86 4.19
C SER A 475 30.70 -10.46 3.99
N ILE A 476 29.88 -10.00 4.94
CA ILE A 476 29.35 -8.63 4.97
C ILE A 476 30.50 -7.61 4.97
N ALA A 477 31.46 -7.75 5.90
CA ALA A 477 32.59 -6.82 5.99
C ALA A 477 33.47 -6.83 4.74
N LYS A 478 33.79 -8.02 4.19
CA LYS A 478 34.58 -8.15 2.96
C LYS A 478 33.88 -7.53 1.74
N ARG A 479 32.56 -7.66 1.66
CA ARG A 479 31.75 -7.00 0.62
C ARG A 479 31.89 -5.48 0.72
N GLU A 480 31.75 -4.90 1.92
CA GLU A 480 31.91 -3.46 2.09
C GLU A 480 33.33 -2.98 1.77
N LEU A 481 34.36 -3.71 2.17
CA LEU A 481 35.76 -3.42 1.79
C LEU A 481 35.95 -3.39 0.25
N SER A 482 35.32 -4.34 -0.45
CA SER A 482 35.34 -4.37 -1.92
C SER A 482 34.64 -3.15 -2.53
N ARG A 483 33.46 -2.76 -2.01
CA ARG A 483 32.71 -1.58 -2.48
C ARG A 483 33.47 -0.27 -2.27
N ILE A 484 34.12 -0.13 -1.12
CA ILE A 484 34.94 1.04 -0.79
C ILE A 484 36.12 1.13 -1.75
N SER A 485 36.81 0.00 -2.00
CA SER A 485 37.95 -0.06 -2.92
C SER A 485 37.55 0.27 -4.36
N ASN A 486 36.36 -0.16 -4.80
CA ASN A 486 35.84 0.04 -6.16
C ASN A 486 35.12 1.39 -6.37
N LYS A 487 35.11 2.29 -5.38
CA LYS A 487 34.46 3.62 -5.43
C LYS A 487 33.02 3.56 -5.93
N CYS A 488 32.18 2.75 -5.27
CA CYS A 488 30.75 2.65 -5.59
C CYS A 488 30.12 4.07 -5.64
N PRO A 489 29.34 4.41 -6.68
CA PRO A 489 28.80 5.76 -6.86
C PRO A 489 27.95 6.21 -5.67
N GLU A 490 28.01 7.51 -5.37
CA GLU A 490 27.25 8.14 -4.29
C GLU A 490 25.74 7.99 -4.56
N ARG A 491 25.04 7.23 -3.71
CA ARG A 491 23.60 6.96 -3.86
C ARG A 491 22.72 7.87 -3.02
N LEU A 492 23.22 8.34 -1.87
CA LEU A 492 22.48 9.15 -0.90
C LEU A 492 23.41 10.22 -0.30
N PRO A 493 22.86 11.37 0.12
CA PRO A 493 23.58 12.33 0.95
C PRO A 493 24.06 11.63 2.24
N THR A 494 25.35 11.70 2.53
CA THR A 494 25.93 11.13 3.76
C THR A 494 26.51 12.26 4.59
N PHE A 495 26.18 12.31 5.89
CA PHE A 495 26.75 13.31 6.82
C PHE A 495 28.28 13.29 6.85
N TYR A 496 28.86 12.13 7.14
CA TYR A 496 30.31 11.94 7.22
C TYR A 496 30.69 10.50 6.87
N ARG A 497 31.42 10.33 5.77
CA ARG A 497 31.85 9.00 5.32
C ARG A 497 33.05 8.43 6.07
N GLY A 498 33.97 9.26 6.55
CA GLY A 498 35.30 8.83 7.01
C GLY A 498 36.29 8.61 5.86
N SER A 499 37.58 8.49 6.16
CA SER A 499 38.59 8.14 5.15
C SER A 499 38.49 6.65 4.78
N VAL A 500 39.03 6.26 3.62
CA VAL A 500 39.07 4.85 3.20
C VAL A 500 39.80 3.99 4.23
N GLU A 501 40.88 4.52 4.79
CA GLU A 501 41.67 3.87 5.84
C GLU A 501 40.87 3.71 7.14
N GLU A 502 40.10 4.73 7.53
CA GLU A 502 39.23 4.66 8.72
C GLU A 502 38.11 3.63 8.54
N GLN A 503 37.45 3.64 7.38
CA GLN A 503 36.43 2.67 7.02
C GLN A 503 36.99 1.24 7.06
N ALA A 504 38.14 1.02 6.43
CA ALA A 504 38.80 -0.28 6.42
C ALA A 504 39.17 -0.75 7.83
N ALA A 505 39.78 0.12 8.64
CA ALA A 505 40.18 -0.21 10.01
C ALA A 505 38.99 -0.60 10.90
N LEU A 506 37.84 0.07 10.77
CA LEU A 506 36.62 -0.28 11.52
C LEU A 506 36.02 -1.60 11.04
N LEU A 507 36.02 -1.86 9.73
CA LEU A 507 35.57 -3.14 9.17
C LEU A 507 36.48 -4.30 9.60
N GLU A 508 37.80 -4.11 9.62
CA GLU A 508 38.75 -5.08 10.16
C GLU A 508 38.53 -5.35 11.66
N SER A 509 38.27 -4.28 12.43
CA SER A 509 37.91 -4.40 13.85
C SER A 509 36.64 -5.22 14.03
N ALA A 510 35.59 -4.95 13.25
CA ALA A 510 34.36 -5.75 13.24
C ALA A 510 34.63 -7.21 12.85
N MET A 511 35.46 -7.47 11.82
CA MET A 511 35.84 -8.82 11.40
C MET A 511 36.56 -9.60 12.49
N SER A 512 37.36 -8.94 13.33
CA SER A 512 38.05 -9.58 14.45
C SER A 512 37.11 -10.05 15.56
N LEU A 513 35.91 -9.45 15.68
CA LEU A 513 34.86 -9.90 16.62
C LEU A 513 34.13 -11.14 16.14
N MET A 514 33.98 -11.31 14.83
CA MET A 514 33.11 -12.33 14.24
C MET A 514 33.38 -13.76 14.79
N PRO A 515 34.64 -14.23 14.96
CA PRO A 515 34.92 -15.55 15.57
C PRO A 515 34.46 -15.68 17.02
N LEU A 516 34.47 -14.58 17.79
CA LEU A 516 34.04 -14.58 19.19
C LEU A 516 32.52 -14.74 19.32
N LEU A 517 31.77 -14.35 18.28
CA LEU A 517 30.31 -14.45 18.25
C LEU A 517 29.80 -15.89 18.07
N ASP A 518 30.58 -16.77 17.42
CA ASP A 518 30.18 -18.17 17.19
C ASP A 518 29.93 -18.94 18.50
N SER A 519 30.69 -18.62 19.54
CA SER A 519 30.60 -19.28 20.86
C SER A 519 30.02 -18.40 21.96
N HIS A 520 29.50 -17.22 21.61
CA HIS A 520 29.04 -16.24 22.59
C HIS A 520 27.81 -16.74 23.37
N PRO A 521 27.83 -16.76 24.72
CA PRO A 521 26.76 -17.38 25.54
C PRO A 521 25.35 -16.83 25.28
N THR A 522 25.25 -15.52 25.02
CA THR A 522 23.98 -14.85 24.72
C THR A 522 23.45 -15.19 23.32
N LEU A 523 24.35 -15.44 22.36
CA LEU A 523 23.97 -15.61 20.95
C LEU A 523 23.76 -17.07 20.58
N ILE A 524 24.42 -18.02 21.23
CA ILE A 524 24.42 -19.45 20.86
C ILE A 524 23.02 -20.06 20.66
N LYS A 525 22.00 -19.52 21.37
CA LYS A 525 20.60 -19.95 21.26
C LYS A 525 19.84 -19.32 20.09
N SER A 526 20.36 -18.25 19.51
CA SER A 526 19.71 -17.40 18.51
C SER A 526 20.50 -17.27 17.20
N VAL A 527 21.68 -17.88 17.09
CA VAL A 527 22.46 -17.98 15.84
C VAL A 527 22.01 -19.12 14.95
N GLN A 528 20.96 -19.85 15.27
CA GLN A 528 20.55 -20.99 14.45
C GLN A 528 20.03 -20.51 13.08
N PRO A 529 20.47 -21.10 11.94
CA PRO A 529 19.95 -20.74 10.62
C PRO A 529 18.45 -20.98 10.55
N THR A 530 17.70 -19.87 10.44
CA THR A 530 16.25 -19.84 10.61
C THR A 530 15.60 -19.11 9.45
N LEU A 531 14.48 -19.63 8.95
CA LEU A 531 13.60 -18.90 8.04
C LEU A 531 12.61 -18.09 8.87
N TRP A 532 12.45 -16.81 8.55
CA TRP A 532 11.52 -15.92 9.25
C TRP A 532 10.84 -14.98 8.25
N HIS A 533 9.55 -14.70 8.41
CA HIS A 533 8.85 -13.78 7.53
C HIS A 533 9.07 -12.34 8.00
N THR A 534 10.01 -11.63 7.37
CA THR A 534 10.40 -10.28 7.80
C THR A 534 9.44 -9.17 7.36
N GLY A 535 8.54 -9.44 6.40
CA GLY A 535 7.59 -8.47 5.85
C GLY A 535 6.15 -8.58 6.36
N LEU A 536 5.91 -9.01 7.61
CA LEU A 536 4.53 -9.19 8.10
C LEU A 536 3.86 -7.83 8.44
N HIS A 537 3.01 -7.37 7.52
CA HIS A 537 2.01 -6.33 7.73
C HIS A 537 0.61 -6.84 7.34
N MET A 538 -0.44 -6.10 7.69
CA MET A 538 -1.83 -6.53 7.43
C MET A 538 -2.16 -6.74 5.94
N GLY A 539 -1.37 -6.18 5.02
CA GLY A 539 -1.52 -6.38 3.57
C GLY A 539 -1.03 -7.75 3.10
N ASN A 540 -0.20 -8.43 3.90
CA ASN A 540 0.38 -9.73 3.57
C ASN A 540 -0.35 -10.90 4.26
N VAL A 541 -1.39 -10.62 5.06
CA VAL A 541 -2.16 -11.62 5.79
C VAL A 541 -3.60 -11.62 5.30
N HIS A 542 -4.09 -12.80 4.90
CA HIS A 542 -5.48 -13.01 4.51
C HIS A 542 -6.21 -13.88 5.54
N VAL A 543 -7.43 -13.48 5.88
CA VAL A 543 -8.29 -14.16 6.85
C VAL A 543 -9.57 -14.66 6.21
N ALA A 544 -10.21 -15.66 6.83
CA ALA A 544 -11.50 -16.16 6.36
C ALA A 544 -12.59 -15.08 6.56
N PRO A 545 -13.48 -14.83 5.58
CA PRO A 545 -14.56 -13.84 5.71
C PRO A 545 -15.50 -14.11 6.90
N ASP A 546 -15.78 -15.39 7.16
CA ASP A 546 -16.73 -15.83 8.19
C ASP A 546 -16.06 -16.09 9.56
N GLU A 547 -14.73 -16.21 9.59
CA GLU A 547 -13.94 -16.49 10.80
C GLU A 547 -12.65 -15.65 10.77
N ARG A 548 -12.78 -14.39 11.19
CA ARG A 548 -11.77 -13.34 10.97
C ARG A 548 -10.44 -13.57 11.70
N SER A 549 -10.41 -14.46 12.69
CA SER A 549 -9.19 -14.87 13.39
C SER A 549 -8.42 -16.00 12.68
N ARG A 550 -9.02 -16.67 11.68
CA ARG A 550 -8.41 -17.77 10.94
C ARG A 550 -7.64 -17.24 9.74
N ILE A 551 -6.31 -17.34 9.81
CA ILE A 551 -5.40 -17.04 8.70
C ILE A 551 -5.55 -18.13 7.63
N VAL A 552 -5.88 -17.74 6.40
CA VAL A 552 -6.10 -18.64 5.26
C VAL A 552 -5.13 -18.43 4.11
N SER A 553 -4.32 -17.37 4.15
CA SER A 553 -3.18 -17.19 3.25
C SER A 553 -2.20 -16.15 3.81
N ILE A 554 -0.90 -16.41 3.67
CA ILE A 554 0.18 -15.44 3.85
C ILE A 554 0.89 -15.30 2.51
N ILE A 555 1.20 -14.07 2.12
CA ILE A 555 1.88 -13.74 0.86
C ILE A 555 3.18 -12.96 1.13
N ASP A 556 3.91 -12.67 0.05
CA ASP A 556 5.15 -11.87 0.06
C ASP A 556 6.36 -12.57 0.73
N PHE A 557 6.70 -13.74 0.19
CA PHE A 557 7.92 -14.49 0.55
C PHE A 557 9.13 -14.08 -0.31
N GLN A 558 9.04 -12.95 -1.03
CA GLN A 558 10.12 -12.45 -1.86
C GLN A 558 11.33 -12.05 -1.01
N SER A 559 12.53 -12.36 -1.50
CA SER A 559 13.80 -11.99 -0.88
C SER A 559 14.02 -12.54 0.54
N LEU A 560 13.19 -13.49 1.01
CA LEU A 560 13.40 -14.17 2.27
C LEU A 560 14.65 -15.06 2.18
N SER A 561 15.49 -14.95 3.20
CA SER A 561 16.72 -15.72 3.33
C SER A 561 16.75 -16.42 4.69
N VAL A 562 17.42 -17.56 4.74
CA VAL A 562 17.75 -18.23 5.99
C VAL A 562 18.92 -17.48 6.62
N LEU A 563 18.70 -16.85 7.77
CA LEU A 563 19.69 -16.05 8.52
C LEU A 563 19.59 -16.36 10.03
N PRO A 564 20.51 -15.85 10.88
CA PRO A 564 20.36 -15.94 12.33
C PRO A 564 19.04 -15.35 12.83
N ALA A 565 18.37 -16.05 13.75
CA ALA A 565 17.07 -15.62 14.28
C ALA A 565 17.13 -14.23 14.93
N PHE A 566 18.22 -13.88 15.64
CA PHE A 566 18.32 -12.56 16.28
C PHE A 566 18.49 -11.39 15.31
N LEU A 567 18.80 -11.64 14.02
CA LEU A 567 18.83 -10.62 12.98
C LEU A 567 17.47 -10.40 12.33
N GLN A 568 16.60 -11.43 12.36
CA GLN A 568 15.34 -11.41 11.62
C GLN A 568 14.10 -11.32 12.52
N ALA A 569 14.10 -11.93 13.70
CA ALA A 569 12.93 -11.96 14.58
C ALA A 569 12.59 -10.55 15.06
N HIS A 570 11.40 -10.07 14.73
CA HIS A 570 10.89 -8.77 15.13
C HIS A 570 9.37 -8.77 15.12
N TRP A 571 8.80 -7.71 15.70
CA TRP A 571 7.37 -7.49 15.76
C TRP A 571 6.78 -7.26 14.37
N PRO A 572 5.66 -7.93 14.00
CA PRO A 572 4.87 -7.52 12.86
C PRO A 572 4.50 -6.04 12.95
N ILE A 573 4.47 -5.33 11.82
CA ILE A 573 4.35 -3.85 11.80
C ILE A 573 3.12 -3.38 12.59
N PHE A 574 1.99 -4.08 12.44
CA PHE A 574 0.72 -3.74 13.09
C PHE A 574 0.63 -4.14 14.57
N LEU A 575 1.65 -4.81 15.10
CA LEU A 575 1.77 -5.21 16.51
C LEU A 575 2.98 -4.56 17.17
N LYS A 576 3.64 -3.61 16.49
CA LYS A 576 4.79 -2.90 17.05
C LYS A 576 4.38 -2.17 18.32
N PRO A 577 5.14 -2.32 19.43
CA PRO A 577 4.80 -1.66 20.68
C PRO A 577 4.93 -0.12 20.58
N PRO A 578 4.17 0.65 21.39
CA PRO A 578 4.35 2.09 21.54
C PRO A 578 5.68 2.42 22.23
N HIS A 579 6.04 3.71 22.28
CA HIS A 579 7.36 4.17 22.75
C HIS A 579 7.66 3.76 24.20
N ASP A 580 6.71 3.95 25.12
CA ASP A 580 6.87 3.68 26.55
C ASP A 580 6.48 2.25 26.95
N TYR A 581 6.56 1.31 26.01
CA TYR A 581 6.19 -0.08 26.26
C TYR A 581 7.16 -0.79 27.20
N VAL A 582 6.61 -1.32 28.30
CA VAL A 582 7.36 -2.14 29.27
C VAL A 582 7.32 -3.62 28.87
N LYS A 583 8.49 -4.20 28.56
CA LYS A 583 8.63 -5.63 28.25
C LYS A 583 8.37 -6.53 29.48
N GLY A 584 7.98 -7.77 29.23
CA GLY A 584 7.71 -8.78 30.27
C GLY A 584 6.24 -8.88 30.67
N LEU A 585 5.95 -9.63 31.74
CA LEU A 585 4.58 -9.93 32.18
C LEU A 585 3.96 -8.78 33.00
N VAL A 586 3.85 -7.61 32.37
CA VAL A 586 3.21 -6.41 32.92
C VAL A 586 1.92 -6.14 32.16
N GLN A 587 0.83 -5.89 32.88
CA GLN A 587 -0.45 -5.51 32.27
C GLN A 587 -0.42 -4.02 31.87
N PRO A 588 -0.69 -3.69 30.59
CA PRO A 588 -0.86 -2.30 30.17
C PRO A 588 -2.03 -1.64 30.90
N LYS A 589 -1.84 -0.41 31.35
CA LYS A 589 -2.83 0.40 32.05
C LYS A 589 -2.95 1.76 31.39
N LEU A 590 -4.13 2.36 31.47
CA LEU A 590 -4.30 3.78 31.15
C LEU A 590 -3.54 4.63 32.16
N PRO A 591 -3.13 5.87 31.79
CA PRO A 591 -2.52 6.81 32.72
C PRO A 591 -3.41 7.08 33.93
N ASP A 592 -2.80 7.32 35.10
CA ASP A 592 -3.56 7.59 36.35
C ASP A 592 -4.41 8.88 36.26
N GLU A 593 -3.99 9.83 35.41
CA GLU A 593 -4.64 11.13 35.18
C GLU A 593 -5.65 11.09 34.01
N PHE A 594 -5.99 9.90 33.49
CA PHE A 594 -6.81 9.75 32.29
C PHE A 594 -8.17 10.46 32.38
N ASP A 595 -8.82 10.42 33.54
CA ASP A 595 -10.14 11.05 33.73
C ASP A 595 -10.09 12.58 33.60
N ASP A 596 -8.93 13.19 33.88
CA ASP A 596 -8.69 14.64 33.86
C ASP A 596 -8.28 15.18 32.47
N PHE A 597 -8.02 14.29 31.51
CA PHE A 597 -7.63 14.65 30.15
C PHE A 597 -8.80 15.23 29.33
N ASP A 598 -8.47 16.08 28.35
CA ASP A 598 -9.43 16.46 27.29
C ASP A 598 -9.75 15.27 26.38
N GLU A 599 -10.84 15.37 25.61
CA GLU A 599 -11.33 14.26 24.77
C GLU A 599 -10.34 13.80 23.69
N GLU A 600 -9.51 14.71 23.18
CA GLU A 600 -8.49 14.39 22.18
C GLU A 600 -7.35 13.57 22.81
N THR A 601 -6.88 14.00 23.98
CA THR A 601 -5.84 13.33 24.76
C THR A 601 -6.34 11.98 25.30
N LYS A 602 -7.61 11.89 25.71
CA LYS A 602 -8.25 10.61 26.07
C LYS A 602 -8.25 9.64 24.89
N SER A 603 -8.67 10.09 23.72
CA SER A 603 -8.69 9.26 22.50
C SER A 603 -7.30 8.75 22.13
N LEU A 604 -6.26 9.59 22.26
CA LEU A 604 -4.86 9.19 22.03
C LEU A 604 -4.41 8.14 23.07
N ALA A 605 -4.66 8.38 24.36
CA ALA A 605 -4.30 7.47 25.43
C ALA A 605 -5.00 6.10 25.28
N GLU A 606 -6.26 6.06 24.86
CA GLU A 606 -6.98 4.82 24.54
C GLU A 606 -6.36 4.08 23.36
N CYS A 607 -5.94 4.81 22.31
CA CYS A 607 -5.28 4.24 21.15
C CYS A 607 -3.94 3.59 21.53
N GLU A 608 -3.10 4.31 22.30
CA GLU A 608 -1.81 3.80 22.78
C GLU A 608 -1.99 2.60 23.72
N TRP A 609 -2.98 2.65 24.62
CA TRP A 609 -3.30 1.54 25.52
C TRP A 609 -3.77 0.29 24.75
N SER A 610 -4.62 0.47 23.74
CA SER A 610 -5.06 -0.60 22.84
C SER A 610 -3.89 -1.22 22.10
N GLN A 611 -3.00 -0.39 21.54
CA GLN A 611 -1.78 -0.86 20.86
C GLN A 611 -0.85 -1.61 21.83
N ALA A 612 -0.62 -1.08 23.04
CA ALA A 612 0.17 -1.74 24.07
C ALA A 612 -0.42 -3.09 24.49
N THR A 613 -1.75 -3.20 24.54
CA THR A 613 -2.47 -4.44 24.87
C THR A 613 -2.28 -5.50 23.80
N LEU A 614 -2.41 -5.15 22.53
CA LEU A 614 -2.16 -6.06 21.41
C LEU A 614 -0.68 -6.46 21.32
N ALA A 615 0.24 -5.52 21.55
CA ALA A 615 1.66 -5.82 21.63
C ALA A 615 1.95 -6.79 22.80
N LYS A 616 1.33 -6.58 23.97
CA LYS A 616 1.48 -7.50 25.11
C LYS A 616 0.96 -8.90 24.78
N ALA A 617 -0.18 -9.00 24.11
CA ALA A 617 -0.71 -10.28 23.66
C ALA A 617 0.26 -11.00 22.73
N TYR A 618 0.89 -10.30 21.79
CA TYR A 618 1.91 -10.88 20.90
C TYR A 618 3.18 -11.27 21.65
N GLU A 619 3.68 -10.46 22.59
CA GLU A 619 4.84 -10.81 23.42
C GLU A 619 4.60 -12.10 24.21
N VAL A 620 3.45 -12.18 24.89
CA VAL A 620 3.07 -13.34 25.70
C VAL A 620 2.84 -14.57 24.82
N SER A 621 2.11 -14.42 23.71
CA SER A 621 1.86 -15.53 22.79
C SER A 621 3.16 -16.03 22.15
N THR A 622 4.06 -15.13 21.75
CA THR A 622 5.39 -15.50 21.22
C THR A 622 6.22 -16.19 22.29
N TYR A 623 6.19 -15.72 23.54
CA TYR A 623 6.89 -16.39 24.65
C TYR A 623 6.41 -17.82 24.89
N LEU A 624 5.10 -18.06 24.77
CA LEU A 624 4.47 -19.36 25.00
C LEU A 624 4.62 -20.31 23.81
N GLU A 625 4.34 -19.85 22.59
CA GLU A 625 4.29 -20.66 21.37
C GLU A 625 5.66 -20.73 20.67
N ASN A 626 6.50 -19.71 20.79
CA ASN A 626 7.79 -19.60 20.12
C ASN A 626 8.90 -19.00 21.01
N ARG A 627 9.31 -19.75 22.03
CA ARG A 627 10.33 -19.31 22.97
C ARG A 627 11.67 -18.95 22.31
N ALA A 628 12.00 -19.57 21.18
CA ALA A 628 13.21 -19.26 20.43
C ALA A 628 13.17 -17.85 19.83
N ALA A 629 12.07 -17.47 19.17
CA ALA A 629 11.88 -16.13 18.64
C ALA A 629 11.82 -15.07 19.74
N TYR A 630 11.12 -15.35 20.85
CA TYR A 630 11.11 -14.44 22.01
C TYR A 630 12.55 -14.15 22.50
N ASN A 631 13.35 -15.20 22.72
CA ASN A 631 14.74 -15.04 23.15
C ASN A 631 15.57 -14.26 22.10
N ALA A 632 15.35 -14.52 20.81
CA ALA A 632 16.02 -13.81 19.72
C ALA A 632 15.69 -12.30 19.70
N MET A 633 14.45 -11.91 20.01
CA MET A 633 14.02 -10.51 20.15
C MET A 633 14.57 -9.82 21.42
N THR A 634 15.04 -10.58 22.41
CA THR A 634 15.67 -10.05 23.63
C THR A 634 17.19 -9.93 23.56
N VAL A 635 17.83 -10.38 22.47
CA VAL A 635 19.27 -10.21 22.27
C VAL A 635 19.63 -8.71 22.32
N PRO A 636 20.69 -8.30 23.05
CA PRO A 636 21.11 -6.91 23.11
C PRO A 636 21.27 -6.29 21.72
N ARG A 637 20.70 -5.11 21.54
CA ARG A 637 20.58 -4.42 20.24
C ARG A 637 21.92 -4.31 19.53
N VAL A 638 23.01 -4.03 20.25
CA VAL A 638 24.36 -3.86 19.70
C VAL A 638 24.83 -5.05 18.85
N PHE A 639 24.42 -6.28 19.17
CA PHE A 639 24.77 -7.44 18.35
C PHE A 639 24.07 -7.43 17.00
N ARG A 640 22.81 -6.99 16.94
CA ARG A 640 22.08 -6.85 15.67
C ARG A 640 22.64 -5.67 14.87
N GLU A 641 22.82 -4.53 15.52
CA GLU A 641 23.35 -3.32 14.88
C GLU A 641 24.75 -3.54 14.33
N LEU A 642 25.60 -4.34 14.99
CA LEU A 642 26.92 -4.68 14.46
C LEU A 642 26.86 -5.23 13.03
N PHE A 643 25.95 -6.17 12.72
CA PHE A 643 25.81 -6.73 11.37
C PHE A 643 25.21 -5.74 10.39
N ILE A 644 24.19 -4.99 10.82
CA ILE A 644 23.51 -3.98 9.99
C ILE A 644 24.51 -2.88 9.61
N ARG A 645 25.15 -2.24 10.61
CA ARG A 645 26.08 -1.12 10.40
C ARG A 645 27.36 -1.55 9.71
N CYS A 646 27.82 -2.79 9.96
CA CYS A 646 28.93 -3.34 9.19
C CYS A 646 28.59 -3.47 7.71
N GLY A 647 27.32 -3.72 7.35
CA GLY A 647 26.87 -3.85 5.97
C GLY A 647 26.52 -2.54 5.26
N GLU A 648 26.56 -1.41 5.95
CA GLU A 648 26.13 -0.11 5.42
C GLU A 648 27.29 0.90 5.30
N VAL A 649 28.52 0.56 5.74
CA VAL A 649 29.65 1.52 5.86
C VAL A 649 29.90 2.29 4.56
N SER A 650 29.83 1.64 3.40
CA SER A 650 30.06 2.31 2.12
C SER A 650 28.96 3.32 1.73
N GLU A 651 27.75 3.16 2.28
CA GLU A 651 26.57 3.99 1.99
C GLU A 651 26.33 5.06 3.07
N VAL A 652 26.44 4.70 4.36
CA VAL A 652 26.10 5.57 5.51
C VAL A 652 27.31 6.14 6.25
N GLY A 653 28.52 5.66 5.97
CA GLY A 653 29.76 6.12 6.58
C GLY A 653 30.15 5.43 7.89
N VAL A 654 31.25 5.89 8.49
CA VAL A 654 31.89 5.26 9.67
C VAL A 654 31.15 5.45 10.98
N ILE A 655 30.34 6.50 11.13
CA ILE A 655 29.78 6.92 12.42
C ILE A 655 28.95 5.81 13.09
N PRO A 656 27.98 5.16 12.41
CA PRO A 656 27.14 4.14 13.05
C PRO A 656 27.92 2.88 13.46
N LEU A 657 28.84 2.39 12.62
CA LEU A 657 29.66 1.23 12.96
C LEU A 657 30.62 1.55 14.12
N ARG A 658 31.22 2.73 14.12
CA ARG A 658 32.11 3.18 15.21
C ARG A 658 31.37 3.26 16.54
N ALA A 659 30.12 3.74 16.55
CA ALA A 659 29.28 3.75 17.75
C ALA A 659 29.07 2.33 18.30
N CYS A 660 28.75 1.36 17.44
CA CYS A 660 28.61 -0.03 17.85
C CYS A 660 29.89 -0.61 18.45
N LEU A 661 31.04 -0.35 17.82
CA LEU A 661 32.33 -0.85 18.29
C LEU A 661 32.77 -0.19 19.61
N ILE A 662 32.49 1.10 19.80
CA ILE A 662 32.74 1.80 21.07
C ILE A 662 31.84 1.23 22.18
N GLU A 663 30.55 1.00 21.91
CA GLU A 663 29.62 0.39 22.88
C GLU A 663 30.10 -1.00 23.30
N ILE A 664 30.54 -1.82 22.33
CA ILE A 664 31.10 -3.15 22.59
C ILE A 664 32.39 -3.06 23.42
N PHE A 665 33.28 -2.12 23.10
CA PHE A 665 34.52 -1.91 23.84
C PHE A 665 34.27 -1.50 25.30
N GLN A 666 33.41 -0.50 25.52
CA GLN A 666 33.09 0.01 26.86
C GLN A 666 32.31 -1.00 27.72
N ASN A 667 31.49 -1.85 27.10
CA ASN A 667 30.64 -2.83 27.79
C ASN A 667 31.12 -4.27 27.63
N TRP A 668 32.39 -4.49 27.27
CA TRP A 668 32.93 -5.81 26.90
C TRP A 668 32.53 -6.96 27.85
N SER A 669 32.83 -6.79 29.15
CA SER A 669 32.49 -7.78 30.17
C SER A 669 30.98 -7.86 30.44
N ASN A 670 30.26 -6.74 30.41
CA ASN A 670 28.81 -6.68 30.65
C ASN A 670 28.01 -7.36 29.52
N LEU A 671 28.53 -7.33 28.30
CA LEU A 671 27.96 -8.00 27.15
C LEU A 671 28.20 -9.52 27.15
N GLY A 672 29.08 -10.01 28.04
CA GLY A 672 29.36 -11.44 28.21
C GLY A 672 30.58 -11.95 27.44
N PHE A 673 31.43 -11.07 26.91
CA PHE A 673 32.71 -11.46 26.32
C PHE A 673 33.73 -11.84 27.38
N THR A 674 34.65 -12.76 27.02
CA THR A 674 35.76 -13.20 27.86
C THR A 674 37.10 -12.76 27.29
N GLY A 675 38.08 -12.47 28.14
CA GLY A 675 39.41 -12.02 27.72
C GLY A 675 39.45 -10.54 27.36
N GLU A 676 40.51 -10.12 26.68
CA GLU A 676 40.71 -8.72 26.26
C GLU A 676 40.01 -8.43 24.93
N CYS A 677 39.50 -7.21 24.77
CA CYS A 677 38.90 -6.74 23.52
C CYS A 677 39.98 -6.67 22.41
N PRO A 678 39.72 -7.20 21.20
CA PRO A 678 40.74 -7.25 20.12
C PRO A 678 41.09 -5.87 19.53
N PHE A 679 40.35 -4.82 19.91
CA PHE A 679 40.63 -3.44 19.54
C PHE A 679 40.42 -2.52 20.74
N SER A 680 40.96 -1.32 20.66
CA SER A 680 40.84 -0.31 21.70
C SER A 680 40.58 1.08 21.12
N PHE A 681 39.87 1.89 21.90
CA PHE A 681 39.64 3.30 21.61
C PHE A 681 40.29 4.14 22.70
N THR A 682 41.01 5.19 22.29
CA THR A 682 41.52 6.20 23.24
C THR A 682 40.38 7.12 23.66
N GLU A 683 40.49 7.73 24.84
CA GLU A 683 39.50 8.71 25.33
C GLU A 683 39.30 9.84 24.30
N GLU A 684 40.38 10.36 23.73
CA GLU A 684 40.33 11.39 22.67
C GLU A 684 39.49 10.95 21.44
N LYS A 685 39.59 9.68 21.02
CA LYS A 685 38.80 9.14 19.90
C LYS A 685 37.32 8.98 20.28
N ILE A 686 37.05 8.64 21.53
CA ILE A 686 35.68 8.53 22.06
C ILE A 686 35.04 9.92 22.11
N ASP A 687 35.72 10.91 22.69
CA ASP A 687 35.25 12.30 22.77
C ASP A 687 35.00 12.90 21.37
N THR A 688 35.91 12.62 20.43
CA THR A 688 35.75 13.03 19.02
C THR A 688 34.52 12.37 18.41
N HIS A 689 34.30 11.08 18.68
CA HIS A 689 33.11 10.39 18.19
C HIS A 689 31.82 10.90 18.81
N GLU A 690 31.76 11.17 20.12
CA GLU A 690 30.56 11.69 20.77
C GLU A 690 30.10 13.03 20.18
N ARG A 691 31.06 13.90 19.86
CA ARG A 691 30.78 15.15 19.13
C ARG A 691 30.21 14.87 17.73
N GLN A 692 30.88 14.04 16.94
CA GLN A 692 30.43 13.70 15.58
C GLN A 692 29.08 12.96 15.60
N PHE A 693 28.83 12.12 16.60
CA PHE A 693 27.58 11.37 16.76
C PHE A 693 26.42 12.30 17.11
N THR A 694 26.67 13.36 17.89
CA THR A 694 25.66 14.39 18.17
C THR A 694 25.26 15.14 16.91
N GLU A 695 26.23 15.55 16.08
CA GLU A 695 25.96 16.19 14.79
C GLU A 695 25.26 15.23 13.80
N TYR A 696 25.67 13.96 13.78
CA TYR A 696 25.03 12.91 12.99
C TYR A 696 23.56 12.69 13.39
N ARG A 697 23.24 12.68 14.69
CA ARG A 697 21.86 12.58 15.17
C ARG A 697 21.01 13.78 14.73
N ALA A 698 21.54 14.99 14.87
CA ALA A 698 20.86 16.20 14.39
C ALA A 698 20.62 16.15 12.87
N TRP A 699 21.59 15.67 12.10
CA TRP A 699 21.41 15.42 10.66
C TRP A 699 20.29 14.42 10.39
N HIS A 700 20.29 13.27 11.08
CA HIS A 700 19.27 12.23 10.90
C HIS A 700 17.86 12.69 11.31
N GLU A 701 17.73 13.50 12.36
CA GLU A 701 16.46 14.11 12.78
C GLU A 701 15.88 15.02 11.69
N VAL A 702 16.73 15.80 11.01
CA VAL A 702 16.31 16.63 9.86
C VAL A 702 15.79 15.76 8.72
N GLN A 703 16.44 14.63 8.42
CA GLN A 703 15.98 13.69 7.40
C GLN A 703 14.60 13.13 7.75
N HIS A 704 14.42 12.67 9.00
CA HIS A 704 13.15 12.11 9.47
C HIS A 704 12.01 13.14 9.45
N LEU A 705 12.29 14.35 9.92
CA LEU A 705 11.32 15.45 9.89
C LEU A 705 10.89 15.76 8.45
N ALA A 706 11.83 15.78 7.51
CA ALA A 706 11.49 15.99 6.10
C ALA A 706 10.60 14.87 5.54
N TRP A 707 10.86 13.61 5.89
CA TRP A 707 10.00 12.48 5.50
C TRP A 707 8.58 12.61 6.05
N GLU A 708 8.44 12.97 7.34
CA GLU A 708 7.14 13.18 7.98
C GLU A 708 6.37 14.36 7.36
N CYS A 709 7.03 15.51 7.21
CA CYS A 709 6.38 16.71 6.66
C CYS A 709 5.99 16.56 5.19
N LEU A 710 6.76 15.79 4.41
CA LEU A 710 6.50 15.58 2.99
C LEU A 710 5.63 14.36 2.71
N ASP A 711 5.26 13.57 3.74
CA ASP A 711 4.53 12.30 3.59
C ASP A 711 5.21 11.39 2.57
N THR A 712 6.49 11.13 2.80
CA THR A 712 7.36 10.36 1.90
C THR A 712 8.35 9.48 2.68
N ASP A 713 9.13 8.67 1.98
CA ASP A 713 10.12 7.78 2.55
C ASP A 713 11.55 8.13 2.08
N VAL A 714 12.53 7.30 2.47
CA VAL A 714 13.94 7.46 2.06
C VAL A 714 14.14 7.41 0.54
N GLU A 715 13.24 6.77 -0.21
CA GLU A 715 13.29 6.73 -1.69
C GLU A 715 12.58 7.94 -2.31
N GLY A 716 11.93 8.79 -1.50
CA GLY A 716 11.13 9.91 -1.97
C GLY A 716 9.82 9.46 -2.61
N TRP A 717 9.27 8.30 -2.24
CA TRP A 717 8.00 7.84 -2.79
C TRP A 717 6.84 8.75 -2.37
N VAL A 718 6.04 9.17 -3.35
CA VAL A 718 4.83 9.96 -3.14
C VAL A 718 3.65 9.25 -3.79
N ALA A 719 2.54 9.17 -3.06
CA ALA A 719 1.35 8.46 -3.50
C ALA A 719 0.71 9.10 -4.76
N PRO A 720 0.12 8.30 -5.67
CA PRO A 720 -0.39 8.82 -6.95
C PRO A 720 -1.47 9.89 -6.83
N GLN A 721 -2.22 9.90 -5.72
CA GLN A 721 -3.29 10.86 -5.45
C GLN A 721 -2.80 12.27 -5.08
N VAL A 722 -1.50 12.43 -4.81
CA VAL A 722 -0.94 13.69 -4.35
C VAL A 722 -0.52 14.54 -5.54
N ASP A 723 -0.84 15.85 -5.50
CA ASP A 723 -0.38 16.79 -6.52
C ASP A 723 1.16 16.92 -6.45
N PHE A 724 1.80 16.45 -7.52
CA PHE A 724 3.24 16.44 -7.68
C PHE A 724 3.86 17.85 -7.61
N ALA A 725 3.22 18.83 -8.26
CA ALA A 725 3.73 20.19 -8.29
C ALA A 725 3.63 20.83 -6.89
N GLU A 726 2.57 20.50 -6.15
CA GLU A 726 2.39 20.96 -4.77
C GLU A 726 3.43 20.33 -3.83
N LYS A 727 3.74 19.03 -3.95
CA LYS A 727 4.79 18.40 -3.14
C LYS A 727 6.18 18.97 -3.41
N GLN A 728 6.52 19.24 -4.68
CA GLN A 728 7.76 19.93 -5.01
C GLN A 728 7.81 21.34 -4.43
N LYS A 729 6.68 22.06 -4.43
CA LYS A 729 6.58 23.38 -3.80
C LYS A 729 6.72 23.30 -2.28
N GLN A 730 6.05 22.36 -1.62
CA GLN A 730 6.19 22.10 -0.18
C GLN A 730 7.63 21.79 0.19
N ASN A 731 8.33 20.97 -0.59
CA ASN A 731 9.75 20.69 -0.38
C ASN A 731 10.61 21.96 -0.42
N ARG A 732 10.37 22.85 -1.40
CA ARG A 732 11.07 24.15 -1.49
C ARG A 732 10.79 25.08 -0.32
N GLU A 733 9.54 25.15 0.10
CA GLU A 733 9.12 25.97 1.24
C GLU A 733 9.73 25.46 2.55
N LEU A 734 9.67 24.15 2.80
CA LEU A 734 10.27 23.52 3.98
C LEU A 734 11.79 23.68 3.99
N LEU A 735 12.47 23.49 2.86
CA LEU A 735 13.91 23.75 2.75
C LEU A 735 14.24 25.21 3.05
N SER A 736 13.45 26.16 2.53
CA SER A 736 13.66 27.59 2.79
C SER A 736 13.47 27.93 4.27
N MET A 737 12.40 27.42 4.89
CA MET A 737 12.15 27.57 6.33
C MET A 737 13.26 26.94 7.16
N PHE A 738 13.79 25.78 6.76
CA PHE A 738 14.90 25.12 7.43
C PHE A 738 16.18 25.96 7.34
N ILE A 739 16.53 26.48 6.16
CA ILE A 739 17.69 27.36 5.97
C ILE A 739 17.56 28.62 6.83
N GLU A 740 16.38 29.25 6.86
CA GLU A 740 16.13 30.44 7.69
C GLU A 740 16.24 30.14 9.18
N ARG A 741 15.71 29.00 9.64
CA ARG A 741 15.80 28.59 11.05
C ARG A 741 17.23 28.28 11.47
N MET A 742 18.05 27.73 10.58
CA MET A 742 19.47 27.46 10.83
C MET A 742 20.36 28.69 10.67
N ALA A 743 19.81 29.84 10.24
CA ALA A 743 20.56 31.06 10.03
C ALA A 743 21.17 31.56 11.35
N GLY A 744 22.50 31.51 11.44
CA GLY A 744 23.27 31.88 12.64
C GLY A 744 24.00 30.69 13.30
N GLU A 745 23.53 29.46 13.08
CA GLU A 745 24.20 28.24 13.53
C GLU A 745 25.00 27.56 12.42
N LYS A 746 24.49 27.60 11.18
CA LYS A 746 25.11 26.98 10.00
C LYS A 746 25.06 27.89 8.78
N SER A 747 26.00 27.71 7.85
CA SER A 747 25.93 28.38 6.55
C SER A 747 24.74 27.87 5.73
N ARG A 748 24.30 28.65 4.74
CA ARG A 748 23.25 28.22 3.80
C ARG A 748 23.64 26.92 3.08
N GLU A 749 24.90 26.78 2.66
CA GLU A 749 25.35 25.56 1.98
C GLU A 749 25.37 24.35 2.92
N GLU A 750 25.72 24.55 4.19
CA GLU A 750 25.70 23.50 5.21
C GLU A 750 24.27 23.03 5.47
N ALA A 751 23.32 23.96 5.66
CA ALA A 751 21.92 23.62 5.84
C ALA A 751 21.34 22.89 4.61
N MET A 752 21.65 23.33 3.39
CA MET A 752 21.22 22.65 2.16
C MET A 752 21.71 21.20 2.07
N LYS A 753 22.97 20.94 2.49
CA LYS A 753 23.53 19.57 2.52
C LYS A 753 22.89 18.66 3.58
N MET A 754 22.26 19.25 4.60
CA MET A 754 21.54 18.48 5.62
C MET A 754 20.14 18.06 5.19
N TRP A 755 19.58 18.67 4.15
CA TRP A 755 18.23 18.35 3.67
C TRP A 755 18.27 17.11 2.75
N PRO A 756 17.38 16.11 2.93
CA PRO A 756 17.38 14.89 2.12
C PRO A 756 17.11 15.13 0.64
N PHE A 757 16.39 16.21 0.35
CA PHE A 757 15.73 16.45 -0.93
C PHE A 757 16.05 17.84 -1.49
N PRO A 758 17.34 18.18 -1.69
CA PRO A 758 17.70 19.49 -2.21
C PRO A 758 17.21 19.63 -3.66
N ASP A 759 16.73 20.81 -4.04
CA ASP A 759 16.48 21.10 -5.46
C ASP A 759 17.81 20.95 -6.23
N GLU A 760 17.80 20.18 -7.32
CA GLU A 760 18.88 20.24 -8.31
C GLU A 760 18.89 21.65 -8.91
N VAL A 761 20.04 22.33 -8.83
CA VAL A 761 20.27 23.66 -9.42
C VAL A 761 20.45 23.55 -10.93
#